data_AF-A0A928H6H4-F1
#
_entry.id   AF-A0A928H6H4-F1
#
_cell.length_a   1.000
_cell.length_b   1.000
_cell.length_c   1.000
_cell.angle_alpha   90.00
_cell.angle_beta   90.00
_cell.angle_gamma   90.00
#
_symmetry.space_group_name_H-M   'P 1'
#
loop_
_entity.id
_entity.type
_entity.pdbx_description
1 polymer ?
#
loop_
_entity_poly.entity_id
_entity_poly.type
_entity_poly.pdbx_seq_one_letter_code
_entity_poly.pdbx_strand_id
1 'polypeptide(L)'
;MLKNYICRTAAFAAALFMLLLLPGCGPSQDANNTVSKLKVFSGGDQYTLPDSDFEHQLVIVAEAPGEKSLLGGTSVRPAVNASLQVQLPENSALQVDPMSIKTDMGGAARFKVSAKSDIGDHYFSIVPESNPDKALTVHFTIGAKISGGEQETGVNTQLADPISVKLVNKDGTPAANIPVHFKVVSSPSSGTSGATVTPSTAITNAEGEAQTVVKSGKNSGEYHVGVEINEENYHIRQMQVRILALDAWKVVINVLGALALFIFGMKLMSDGLMKIAGDRMKKILHFFSRNGLVAVCAGAAVTAVVQSSSATTVMVIGFINAGLLSLTQSIGIIFGANIGTTVTAQLISFNLGVLAMPAIALGMIGLFTGKRSLRGWGESCVGFGLIFYGIGLMSAELKVLSVLPSFQNFFQMFDCTPSASGTMPLGPVLGALLVSTIFTMLVQSSAAALGIVLALAGGGLINFYTAMPLLLGTNIGTTITAILASLGANRPAKQAALAHFLFNTIGAVLLIASFYIPSGNKHIPIYLAFINSITPGDVFAEVPQNIERHIAMAHTIFNVLNALILLPFIRPLAMLCEKIIPPRKGGPRTQLLEPHLLATPTAALEQVVKAIRNMVRDSWRMIDQSVNKHFVKLDIDQDAFDKLAEEEEKIDTMQADVTEYLVKIMRKHTLTDHQSELIPLLMHCTNDAERIADHTANIIALAERLSKSDKKLSNASLKAIEKVWHILNNEAESVIEALGSTNEKEIRSALKSERKINKLTKEFEEENIERLRKGSCSLANSVIYIELLGELEKLGDHLSNIAERAPEIQKHYINL
;
A
#
# COMPACT_ATOMS: atom_id res chain seq x y z
N MET A 1 13.17 2.99 32.42
CA MET A 1 12.13 3.84 31.78
C MET A 1 11.81 3.46 30.34
N LEU A 2 12.79 3.19 29.47
CA LEU A 2 12.57 2.88 28.03
C LEU A 2 11.71 1.62 27.77
N LYS A 3 11.85 0.57 28.58
CA LYS A 3 11.04 -0.66 28.51
C LYS A 3 9.55 -0.40 28.82
N ASN A 4 9.28 0.52 29.76
CA ASN A 4 7.92 0.93 30.12
C ASN A 4 7.31 1.87 29.07
N TYR A 5 8.12 2.68 28.38
CA TYR A 5 7.66 3.54 27.30
C TYR A 5 7.33 2.74 26.03
N ILE A 6 8.13 1.73 25.70
CA ILE A 6 7.88 0.79 24.58
C ILE A 6 6.70 -0.13 24.90
N CYS A 7 6.58 -0.64 26.13
CA CYS A 7 5.36 -1.34 26.55
C CYS A 7 4.15 -0.41 26.47
N ARG A 8 4.27 0.88 26.78
CA ARG A 8 3.15 1.83 26.67
C ARG A 8 2.81 2.20 25.24
N THR A 9 3.77 2.38 24.33
CA THR A 9 3.48 2.66 22.91
C THR A 9 3.08 1.42 22.13
N ALA A 10 3.65 0.24 22.43
CA ALA A 10 3.18 -1.03 21.89
C ALA A 10 1.84 -1.43 22.49
N ALA A 11 1.58 -1.15 23.78
CA ALA A 11 0.24 -1.32 24.36
C ALA A 11 -0.72 -0.25 23.87
N PHE A 12 -0.28 0.96 23.51
CA PHE A 12 -1.15 1.98 22.92
C PHE A 12 -1.47 1.65 21.45
N ALA A 13 -0.49 1.17 20.68
CA ALA A 13 -0.71 0.67 19.33
C ALA A 13 -1.52 -0.62 19.35
N ALA A 14 -1.27 -1.55 20.27
CA ALA A 14 -2.08 -2.76 20.46
C ALA A 14 -3.44 -2.45 21.09
N ALA A 15 -3.60 -1.40 21.89
CA ALA A 15 -4.88 -0.92 22.38
C ALA A 15 -5.66 -0.19 21.28
N LEU A 16 -4.99 0.56 20.40
CA LEU A 16 -5.59 1.15 19.21
C LEU A 16 -5.97 0.06 18.20
N PHE A 17 -5.12 -0.95 18.00
CA PHE A 17 -5.37 -2.12 17.18
C PHE A 17 -6.48 -3.00 17.79
N MET A 18 -6.49 -3.20 19.11
CA MET A 18 -7.60 -3.83 19.82
C MET A 18 -8.86 -2.99 19.71
N LEU A 19 -8.79 -1.66 19.77
CA LEU A 19 -9.98 -0.79 19.73
C LEU A 19 -10.53 -0.71 18.29
N LEU A 20 -9.68 -0.91 17.27
CA LEU A 20 -10.08 -1.14 15.87
C LEU A 20 -10.60 -2.58 15.63
N LEU A 21 -10.30 -3.52 16.52
CA LEU A 21 -10.76 -4.91 16.54
C LEU A 21 -11.90 -5.15 17.55
N LEU A 22 -12.29 -4.17 18.35
CA LEU A 22 -13.37 -4.33 19.31
C LEU A 22 -14.66 -4.42 18.51
N PRO A 23 -15.38 -5.55 18.58
CA PRO A 23 -16.74 -5.59 18.07
C PRO A 23 -17.51 -4.55 18.86
N GLY A 24 -18.14 -3.59 18.17
CA GLY A 24 -19.16 -2.77 18.82
C GLY A 24 -20.17 -3.73 19.44
N CYS A 25 -20.40 -3.63 20.75
CA CYS A 25 -21.39 -4.46 21.45
C CYS A 25 -22.72 -4.41 20.67
N GLY A 26 -23.14 -5.53 20.10
CA GLY A 26 -24.45 -5.67 19.50
C GLY A 26 -25.54 -5.55 20.58
N PRO A 27 -26.65 -4.84 20.35
CA PRO A 27 -27.72 -4.73 21.34
C PRO A 27 -28.61 -5.99 21.39
N SER A 28 -29.54 -5.97 22.33
CA SER A 28 -30.46 -7.07 22.67
C SER A 28 -31.32 -7.57 21.50
N GLN A 29 -31.65 -8.86 21.53
CA GLN A 29 -32.45 -9.58 20.51
C GLN A 29 -33.82 -8.94 20.22
N ASP A 30 -34.43 -8.23 21.17
CA ASP A 30 -35.76 -7.63 21.01
C ASP A 30 -35.80 -6.44 20.04
N ALA A 31 -34.69 -5.71 19.87
CA ALA A 31 -34.62 -4.58 18.93
C ALA A 31 -34.56 -5.03 17.46
N ASN A 32 -34.15 -6.28 17.19
CA ASN A 32 -33.96 -6.81 15.85
C ASN A 32 -35.26 -7.31 15.19
N ASN A 33 -36.34 -7.54 15.95
CA ASN A 33 -37.60 -8.03 15.38
C ASN A 33 -38.56 -6.89 14.98
N THR A 34 -38.23 -5.64 15.33
CA THR A 34 -39.10 -4.49 15.09
C THR A 34 -38.85 -3.90 13.70
N VAL A 35 -39.89 -3.82 12.87
CA VAL A 35 -39.79 -3.23 11.53
C VAL A 35 -39.99 -1.71 11.58
N SER A 36 -39.02 -0.97 11.04
CA SER A 36 -39.04 0.48 10.87
C SER A 36 -39.36 0.91 9.45
N LYS A 37 -39.02 0.08 8.45
CA LYS A 37 -39.25 0.31 7.04
C LYS A 37 -39.30 -1.02 6.28
N LEU A 38 -40.23 -1.13 5.34
CA LEU A 38 -40.26 -2.19 4.32
C LEU A 38 -39.84 -1.61 2.97
N LYS A 39 -39.13 -2.40 2.17
CA LYS A 39 -38.77 -2.07 0.79
C LYS A 39 -38.97 -3.28 -0.12
N VAL A 40 -39.45 -3.04 -1.34
CA VAL A 40 -39.34 -4.03 -2.41
C VAL A 40 -37.89 -4.09 -2.84
N PHE A 41 -37.28 -5.27 -2.74
CA PHE A 41 -35.93 -5.52 -3.23
C PHE A 41 -35.96 -5.97 -4.70
N SER A 42 -36.86 -6.89 -5.05
CA SER A 42 -37.08 -7.33 -6.42
C SER A 42 -38.50 -7.90 -6.61
N GLY A 43 -38.95 -8.03 -7.86
CA GLY A 43 -40.22 -8.66 -8.20
C GLY A 43 -41.48 -7.85 -7.84
N GLY A 44 -41.38 -6.55 -7.62
CA GLY A 44 -42.54 -5.64 -7.64
C GLY A 44 -42.78 -5.07 -9.04
N ASP A 45 -43.96 -4.47 -9.25
CA ASP A 45 -44.35 -3.80 -10.51
C ASP A 45 -44.27 -4.71 -11.75
N GLN A 46 -44.44 -6.02 -11.54
CA GLN A 46 -44.40 -7.00 -12.62
C GLN A 46 -45.69 -7.02 -13.41
N TYR A 47 -45.61 -7.54 -14.62
CA TYR A 47 -46.72 -7.67 -15.53
C TYR A 47 -46.80 -9.07 -16.14
N THR A 48 -48.01 -9.55 -16.39
CA THR A 48 -48.23 -10.87 -17.01
C THR A 48 -49.56 -10.93 -17.75
N LEU A 49 -49.77 -12.02 -18.50
CA LEU A 49 -51.05 -12.32 -19.13
C LEU A 49 -51.99 -12.99 -18.13
N PRO A 50 -53.32 -12.99 -18.35
CA PRO A 50 -54.26 -13.67 -17.47
C PRO A 50 -53.89 -15.15 -17.29
N ASP A 51 -54.17 -15.68 -16.10
CA ASP A 51 -53.92 -17.09 -15.73
C ASP A 51 -52.47 -17.56 -15.92
N SER A 52 -51.51 -16.63 -15.76
CA SER A 52 -50.08 -16.89 -15.85
C SER A 52 -49.37 -16.52 -14.53
N ASP A 53 -48.26 -17.21 -14.24
CA ASP A 53 -47.38 -16.82 -13.15
C ASP A 53 -46.62 -15.53 -13.51
N PHE A 54 -46.29 -14.73 -12.50
CA PHE A 54 -45.32 -13.65 -12.67
C PHE A 54 -43.91 -14.23 -12.74
N GLU A 55 -43.06 -13.64 -13.57
CA GLU A 55 -41.76 -14.20 -13.94
C GLU A 55 -40.78 -14.27 -12.75
N HIS A 56 -40.85 -13.32 -11.84
CA HIS A 56 -39.97 -13.22 -10.68
C HIS A 56 -40.75 -13.36 -9.37
N GLN A 57 -40.11 -13.93 -8.34
CA GLN A 57 -40.65 -13.88 -7.00
C GLN A 57 -40.56 -12.47 -6.44
N LEU A 58 -41.56 -12.07 -5.65
CA LEU A 58 -41.52 -10.81 -4.92
C LEU A 58 -40.64 -10.98 -3.69
N VAL A 59 -39.63 -10.12 -3.56
CA VAL A 59 -38.69 -10.12 -2.43
C VAL A 59 -38.79 -8.80 -1.68
N ILE A 60 -39.05 -8.89 -0.39
CA ILE A 60 -39.25 -7.75 0.52
C ILE A 60 -38.15 -7.78 1.57
N VAL A 61 -37.51 -6.63 1.79
CA VAL A 61 -36.52 -6.45 2.85
C VAL A 61 -37.10 -5.56 3.94
N ALA A 62 -37.05 -6.05 5.18
CA ALA A 62 -37.46 -5.34 6.37
C ALA A 62 -36.24 -4.78 7.11
N GLU A 63 -36.30 -3.49 7.45
CA GLU A 63 -35.24 -2.77 8.15
C GLU A 63 -35.64 -2.47 9.59
N ALA A 64 -34.78 -2.78 10.55
CA ALA A 64 -34.91 -2.41 11.95
C ALA A 64 -34.47 -0.96 12.19
N PRO A 65 -34.89 -0.32 13.31
CA PRO A 65 -34.48 1.03 13.66
C PRO A 65 -32.96 1.18 13.66
N GLY A 66 -32.43 2.13 12.87
CA GLY A 66 -31.00 2.35 12.74
C GLY A 66 -30.38 2.99 13.98
N GLU A 67 -29.17 2.57 14.33
CA GLU A 67 -28.36 3.27 15.34
C GLU A 67 -27.56 4.40 14.70
N LYS A 68 -27.56 5.57 15.36
CA LYS A 68 -26.66 6.67 15.04
C LYS A 68 -25.27 6.35 15.59
N SER A 69 -24.30 6.21 14.69
CA SER A 69 -22.89 6.21 15.04
C SER A 69 -22.50 7.50 15.74
N LEU A 70 -21.51 7.41 16.65
CA LEU A 70 -20.89 8.55 17.33
C LEU A 70 -20.36 9.63 16.35
N LEU A 71 -20.13 9.24 15.09
CA LEU A 71 -19.64 10.10 14.00
C LEU A 71 -20.71 10.41 12.91
N GLY A 72 -22.00 10.19 13.21
CA GLY A 72 -23.11 10.70 12.39
C GLY A 72 -23.62 9.80 11.27
N GLY A 73 -23.09 8.58 11.10
CA GLY A 73 -23.66 7.58 10.18
C GLY A 73 -24.86 6.85 10.80
N THR A 74 -25.94 6.66 10.05
CA THR A 74 -27.06 5.77 10.46
C THR A 74 -26.82 4.41 9.81
N SER A 75 -26.59 3.36 10.62
CA SER A 75 -26.52 2.00 10.06
C SER A 75 -27.94 1.49 9.79
N VAL A 76 -28.19 1.02 8.57
CA VAL A 76 -29.41 0.28 8.24
C VAL A 76 -29.25 -1.13 8.82
N ARG A 77 -30.16 -1.54 9.68
CA ARG A 77 -30.15 -2.87 10.29
C ARG A 77 -31.24 -3.74 9.67
N PRO A 78 -31.00 -5.03 9.45
CA PRO A 78 -32.05 -5.94 9.02
C PRO A 78 -32.99 -6.23 10.20
N ALA A 79 -34.30 -6.24 9.95
CA ALA A 79 -35.26 -6.74 10.91
C ALA A 79 -35.33 -8.28 10.76
N VAL A 80 -34.66 -8.99 11.65
CA VAL A 80 -34.51 -10.46 11.59
C VAL A 80 -35.69 -11.14 12.28
N ASN A 81 -36.20 -12.24 11.72
CA ASN A 81 -37.34 -12.99 12.25
C ASN A 81 -38.62 -12.15 12.44
N ALA A 82 -38.74 -11.02 11.77
CA ALA A 82 -39.94 -10.20 11.76
C ALA A 82 -41.04 -10.90 10.96
N SER A 83 -42.24 -11.03 11.53
CA SER A 83 -43.39 -11.58 10.83
C SER A 83 -43.99 -10.55 9.87
N LEU A 84 -44.09 -10.91 8.59
CA LEU A 84 -44.79 -10.14 7.57
C LEU A 84 -46.07 -10.88 7.17
N GLN A 85 -47.17 -10.15 7.05
CA GLN A 85 -48.47 -10.68 6.65
C GLN A 85 -48.97 -9.97 5.39
N VAL A 86 -49.46 -10.75 4.44
CA VAL A 86 -50.06 -10.27 3.20
C VAL A 86 -51.55 -9.98 3.44
N GLN A 87 -51.99 -8.78 3.04
CA GLN A 87 -53.39 -8.37 3.02
C GLN A 87 -53.84 -8.17 1.57
N LEU A 88 -54.70 -9.08 1.11
CA LEU A 88 -55.32 -9.05 -0.21
C LEU A 88 -56.74 -8.45 -0.12
N PRO A 89 -57.18 -7.65 -1.11
CA PRO A 89 -58.57 -7.25 -1.25
C PRO A 89 -59.53 -8.46 -1.42
N GLU A 90 -60.79 -8.34 -0.99
CA GLU A 90 -61.79 -9.44 -0.97
C GLU A 90 -62.04 -10.09 -2.35
N ASN A 91 -61.72 -9.43 -3.46
CA ASN A 91 -61.82 -9.94 -4.83
C ASN A 91 -60.50 -9.82 -5.61
N SER A 92 -59.35 -10.04 -4.96
CA SER A 92 -58.06 -9.94 -5.62
C SER A 92 -57.88 -11.00 -6.73
N ALA A 93 -57.47 -10.54 -7.91
CA ALA A 93 -57.01 -11.39 -9.00
C ALA A 93 -55.56 -11.87 -8.80
N LEU A 94 -54.91 -11.48 -7.70
CA LEU A 94 -53.59 -11.96 -7.31
C LEU A 94 -53.70 -13.08 -6.29
N GLN A 95 -52.88 -14.12 -6.47
CA GLN A 95 -52.63 -15.15 -5.47
C GLN A 95 -51.20 -15.00 -4.97
N VAL A 96 -51.02 -14.96 -3.64
CA VAL A 96 -49.70 -14.82 -3.00
C VAL A 96 -49.46 -16.00 -2.08
N ASP A 97 -48.29 -16.63 -2.20
CA ASP A 97 -47.87 -17.77 -1.38
C ASP A 97 -46.42 -17.59 -0.90
N PRO A 98 -46.14 -17.65 0.43
CA PRO A 98 -47.08 -17.79 1.54
C PRO A 98 -47.77 -16.47 1.94
N MET A 99 -48.96 -16.54 2.54
CA MET A 99 -49.69 -15.36 3.06
C MET A 99 -49.04 -14.73 4.31
N SER A 100 -48.14 -15.46 4.98
CA SER A 100 -47.33 -14.95 6.08
C SER A 100 -45.97 -15.64 6.09
N ILE A 101 -44.91 -14.87 6.34
CA ILE A 101 -43.54 -15.37 6.38
C ILE A 101 -42.71 -14.55 7.37
N LYS A 102 -41.73 -15.20 7.98
CA LYS A 102 -40.72 -14.52 8.80
C LYS A 102 -39.52 -14.14 7.96
N THR A 103 -38.98 -12.96 8.21
CA THR A 103 -37.77 -12.50 7.54
C THR A 103 -36.54 -13.33 7.95
N ASP A 104 -35.62 -13.53 7.02
CA ASP A 104 -34.36 -14.23 7.27
C ASP A 104 -33.33 -13.35 8.01
N MET A 105 -32.10 -13.85 8.17
CA MET A 105 -31.01 -13.11 8.84
C MET A 105 -30.63 -11.80 8.13
N GLY A 106 -30.94 -11.66 6.84
CA GLY A 106 -30.77 -10.43 6.07
C GLY A 106 -31.99 -9.51 6.13
N GLY A 107 -33.04 -9.89 6.85
CA GLY A 107 -34.31 -9.18 6.90
C GLY A 107 -35.20 -9.42 5.68
N ALA A 108 -34.92 -10.44 4.86
CA ALA A 108 -35.63 -10.69 3.62
C ALA A 108 -36.77 -11.70 3.74
N ALA A 109 -37.83 -11.49 2.96
CA ALA A 109 -39.01 -12.33 2.85
C ALA A 109 -39.38 -12.52 1.37
N ARG A 110 -39.72 -13.76 0.97
CA ARG A 110 -39.99 -14.13 -0.43
C ARG A 110 -41.43 -14.59 -0.59
N PHE A 111 -42.07 -14.12 -1.64
CA PHE A 111 -43.46 -14.41 -1.98
C PHE A 111 -43.56 -14.82 -3.45
N LYS A 112 -44.21 -15.94 -3.73
CA LYS A 112 -44.64 -16.28 -5.09
C LYS A 112 -45.97 -15.55 -5.34
N VAL A 113 -46.05 -14.82 -6.45
CA VAL A 113 -47.28 -14.13 -6.88
C VAL A 113 -47.74 -14.72 -8.21
N SER A 114 -49.03 -14.98 -8.36
CA SER A 114 -49.66 -15.54 -9.57
C SER A 114 -50.92 -14.75 -9.95
N ALA A 115 -51.21 -14.64 -11.25
CA ALA A 115 -52.38 -13.95 -11.79
C ALA A 115 -53.57 -14.90 -12.04
N LYS A 116 -54.78 -14.42 -11.81
CA LYS A 116 -56.06 -15.03 -12.23
C LYS A 116 -56.62 -14.33 -13.47
N SER A 117 -57.80 -14.74 -13.94
CA SER A 117 -58.44 -14.30 -15.19
C SER A 117 -58.93 -12.83 -15.26
N ASP A 118 -58.52 -11.95 -14.34
CA ASP A 118 -58.90 -10.52 -14.40
C ASP A 118 -57.78 -9.69 -15.03
N ILE A 119 -58.10 -8.48 -15.51
CA ILE A 119 -57.13 -7.58 -16.17
C ILE A 119 -57.11 -6.20 -15.51
N GLY A 120 -55.97 -5.52 -15.63
CA GLY A 120 -55.72 -4.19 -15.08
C GLY A 120 -54.67 -4.18 -13.98
N ASP A 121 -54.59 -3.07 -13.26
CA ASP A 121 -53.70 -2.91 -12.12
C ASP A 121 -54.29 -3.51 -10.85
N HIS A 122 -53.49 -4.34 -10.17
CA HIS A 122 -53.84 -5.00 -8.93
C HIS A 122 -52.82 -4.67 -7.84
N TYR A 123 -53.31 -4.52 -6.62
CA TYR A 123 -52.51 -4.09 -5.48
C TYR A 123 -52.77 -4.99 -4.27
N PHE A 124 -51.75 -5.18 -3.45
CA PHE A 124 -51.90 -5.76 -2.12
C PHE A 124 -50.91 -5.14 -1.15
N SER A 125 -51.18 -5.24 0.14
CA SER A 125 -50.34 -4.67 1.18
C SER A 125 -49.62 -5.75 1.95
N ILE A 126 -48.36 -5.50 2.28
CA ILE A 126 -47.56 -6.33 3.18
C ILE A 126 -47.41 -5.56 4.48
N VAL A 127 -47.92 -6.13 5.55
CA VAL A 127 -48.03 -5.49 6.86
C VAL A 127 -47.11 -6.23 7.85
N PRO A 128 -46.14 -5.54 8.47
CA PRO A 128 -45.32 -6.15 9.51
C PRO A 128 -46.09 -6.20 10.83
N GLU A 129 -46.15 -7.37 11.48
CA GLU A 129 -46.90 -7.54 12.75
C GLU A 129 -46.37 -6.62 13.87
N SER A 130 -45.06 -6.37 13.88
CA SER A 130 -44.43 -5.53 14.91
C SER A 130 -44.81 -4.04 14.80
N ASN A 131 -45.20 -3.57 13.60
CA ASN A 131 -45.45 -2.16 13.34
C ASN A 131 -46.36 -1.96 12.11
N PRO A 132 -47.69 -2.12 12.25
CA PRO A 132 -48.62 -2.07 11.14
C PRO A 132 -48.58 -0.76 10.32
N ASP A 133 -48.19 0.36 10.93
CA ASP A 133 -48.06 1.67 10.26
C ASP A 133 -46.95 1.71 9.20
N LYS A 134 -46.12 0.68 9.13
CA LYS A 134 -45.06 0.51 8.10
C LYS A 134 -45.46 -0.44 6.99
N ALA A 135 -46.77 -0.63 6.78
CA ALA A 135 -47.30 -1.38 5.65
C ALA A 135 -46.76 -0.86 4.31
N LEU A 136 -46.47 -1.80 3.41
CA LEU A 136 -45.99 -1.52 2.06
C LEU A 136 -46.98 -2.06 1.05
N THR A 137 -47.50 -1.20 0.19
CA THR A 137 -48.36 -1.61 -0.93
C THR A 137 -47.48 -1.96 -2.14
N VAL A 138 -47.75 -3.11 -2.74
CA VAL A 138 -47.06 -3.62 -3.93
C VAL A 138 -48.07 -3.68 -5.07
N HIS A 139 -47.58 -3.41 -6.27
CA HIS A 139 -48.38 -3.28 -7.49
C HIS A 139 -47.98 -4.33 -8.54
N PHE A 140 -48.97 -4.84 -9.26
CA PHE A 140 -48.84 -5.82 -10.34
C PHE A 140 -49.88 -5.53 -11.44
N THR A 141 -49.53 -5.77 -12.70
CA THR A 141 -50.44 -5.56 -13.84
C THR A 141 -50.77 -6.89 -14.53
N ILE A 142 -52.04 -7.15 -14.82
CA ILE A 142 -52.50 -8.34 -15.56
C ILE A 142 -53.15 -7.90 -16.88
N GLY A 143 -52.90 -8.62 -17.97
CA GLY A 143 -53.48 -8.34 -19.30
C GLY A 143 -52.60 -7.51 -20.24
N ALA A 144 -51.37 -7.18 -19.79
CA ALA A 144 -50.39 -6.48 -20.59
C ALA A 144 -49.02 -7.14 -20.48
N LYS A 145 -48.31 -7.30 -21.61
CA LYS A 145 -46.95 -7.80 -21.66
C LYS A 145 -46.06 -6.84 -22.43
N ILE A 146 -44.95 -6.42 -21.84
CA ILE A 146 -43.97 -5.55 -22.48
C ILE A 146 -42.83 -6.39 -23.07
N SER A 147 -42.27 -5.93 -24.18
CA SER A 147 -41.08 -6.47 -24.84
C SER A 147 -40.20 -5.31 -25.34
N GLY A 148 -38.90 -5.56 -25.55
CA GLY A 148 -37.94 -4.49 -25.87
C GLY A 148 -37.56 -3.61 -24.67
N GLY A 149 -37.75 -4.09 -23.44
CA GLY A 149 -37.21 -3.48 -22.22
C GLY A 149 -35.77 -3.90 -21.93
N GLU A 150 -35.14 -3.25 -20.95
CA GLU A 150 -33.78 -3.53 -20.45
C GLU A 150 -32.65 -3.41 -21.49
N GLN A 151 -32.92 -2.73 -22.60
CA GLN A 151 -31.92 -2.47 -23.64
C GLN A 151 -30.82 -1.52 -23.15
N GLU A 152 -29.60 -1.78 -23.60
CA GLU A 152 -28.45 -0.90 -23.42
C GLU A 152 -28.19 -0.08 -24.68
N THR A 153 -27.89 1.19 -24.52
CA THR A 153 -27.57 2.08 -25.63
C THR A 153 -26.55 3.15 -25.24
N GLY A 154 -25.99 3.84 -26.22
CA GLY A 154 -25.18 5.03 -25.97
C GLY A 154 -26.05 6.20 -25.50
N VAL A 155 -25.46 7.17 -24.79
CA VAL A 155 -26.17 8.44 -24.53
C VAL A 155 -26.51 9.15 -25.85
N ASN A 156 -27.67 9.82 -25.89
CA ASN A 156 -28.19 10.56 -27.04
C ASN A 156 -28.35 9.71 -28.31
N THR A 157 -28.53 8.40 -28.15
CA THR A 157 -28.75 7.46 -29.27
C THR A 157 -30.11 6.78 -29.15
N GLN A 158 -30.62 6.34 -30.30
CA GLN A 158 -31.88 5.63 -30.39
C GLN A 158 -31.68 4.17 -29.98
N LEU A 159 -32.68 3.56 -29.35
CA LEU A 159 -32.70 2.13 -29.11
C LEU A 159 -32.66 1.35 -30.43
N ALA A 160 -32.00 0.20 -30.40
CA ALA A 160 -31.93 -0.71 -31.54
C ALA A 160 -33.30 -1.32 -31.83
N ASP A 161 -33.99 -1.79 -30.77
CA ASP A 161 -35.32 -2.35 -30.86
C ASP A 161 -36.37 -1.40 -30.27
N PRO A 162 -37.58 -1.31 -30.85
CA PRO A 162 -38.67 -0.56 -30.24
C PRO A 162 -39.16 -1.25 -28.95
N ILE A 163 -39.68 -0.45 -28.01
CA ILE A 163 -40.49 -0.97 -26.92
C ILE A 163 -41.84 -1.38 -27.50
N SER A 164 -42.25 -2.61 -27.26
CA SER A 164 -43.54 -3.16 -27.67
C SER A 164 -44.39 -3.53 -26.46
N VAL A 165 -45.69 -3.26 -26.54
CA VAL A 165 -46.68 -3.61 -25.52
C VAL A 165 -47.76 -4.43 -26.18
N LYS A 166 -47.97 -5.65 -25.69
CA LYS A 166 -49.02 -6.56 -26.12
C LYS A 166 -50.16 -6.56 -25.10
N LEU A 167 -51.37 -6.28 -25.57
CA LEU A 167 -52.58 -6.25 -24.77
C LEU A 167 -53.52 -7.38 -25.14
N VAL A 168 -54.19 -7.93 -24.13
CA VAL A 168 -55.20 -8.99 -24.29
C VAL A 168 -56.48 -8.64 -23.54
N ASN A 169 -57.61 -9.08 -24.09
CA ASN A 169 -58.90 -9.04 -23.42
C ASN A 169 -58.95 -10.08 -22.28
N LYS A 170 -60.00 -10.02 -21.45
CA LYS A 170 -60.22 -10.96 -20.32
C LYS A 170 -60.26 -12.43 -20.73
N ASP A 171 -60.63 -12.71 -21.99
CA ASP A 171 -60.66 -14.07 -22.57
C ASP A 171 -59.31 -14.51 -23.15
N GLY A 172 -58.26 -13.68 -23.04
CA GLY A 172 -56.93 -13.93 -23.57
C GLY A 172 -56.76 -13.61 -25.06
N THR A 173 -57.81 -13.12 -25.75
CA THR A 173 -57.70 -12.72 -27.17
C THR A 173 -56.97 -11.37 -27.32
N PRO A 174 -56.27 -11.12 -28.43
CA PRO A 174 -55.60 -9.83 -28.65
C PRO A 174 -56.54 -8.61 -28.62
N ALA A 175 -56.12 -7.55 -27.93
CA ALA A 175 -56.88 -6.30 -27.82
C ALA A 175 -56.44 -5.28 -28.87
N ALA A 176 -57.11 -5.27 -30.02
CA ALA A 176 -56.82 -4.38 -31.15
C ALA A 176 -57.49 -2.99 -31.03
N ASN A 177 -56.91 -1.99 -31.69
CA ASN A 177 -57.39 -0.59 -31.74
C ASN A 177 -57.44 0.14 -30.39
N ILE A 178 -56.58 -0.23 -29.45
CA ILE A 178 -56.44 0.43 -28.14
C ILE A 178 -55.29 1.44 -28.20
N PRO A 179 -55.49 2.71 -27.83
CA PRO A 179 -54.41 3.69 -27.73
C PRO A 179 -53.53 3.42 -26.50
N VAL A 180 -52.23 3.30 -26.72
CA VAL A 180 -51.20 3.13 -25.69
C VAL A 180 -50.32 4.38 -25.66
N HIS A 181 -50.22 5.00 -24.49
CA HIS A 181 -49.43 6.21 -24.29
C HIS A 181 -48.06 5.87 -23.70
N PHE A 182 -47.01 6.40 -24.32
CA PHE A 182 -45.64 6.25 -23.89
C PHE A 182 -45.09 7.61 -23.44
N LYS A 183 -44.38 7.61 -22.31
CA LYS A 183 -43.75 8.82 -21.78
C LYS A 183 -42.47 8.48 -21.02
N VAL A 184 -41.44 9.32 -21.14
CA VAL A 184 -40.28 9.22 -20.23
C VAL A 184 -40.71 9.70 -18.84
N VAL A 185 -40.75 8.78 -17.87
CA VAL A 185 -41.19 9.01 -16.49
C VAL A 185 -40.03 9.53 -15.65
N SER A 186 -38.85 8.96 -15.81
CA SER A 186 -37.65 9.40 -15.09
C SER A 186 -36.39 9.27 -15.96
N SER A 187 -35.38 10.05 -15.60
CA SER A 187 -34.05 10.00 -16.20
C SER A 187 -32.97 10.09 -15.11
N PRO A 188 -31.71 9.74 -15.41
CA PRO A 188 -30.63 9.67 -14.42
C PRO A 188 -30.32 11.01 -13.70
N SER A 189 -30.73 12.12 -14.30
CA SER A 189 -30.60 13.47 -13.73
C SER A 189 -31.98 14.09 -13.56
N SER A 190 -32.21 14.88 -12.50
CA SER A 190 -33.47 15.59 -12.27
C SER A 190 -33.93 16.38 -13.51
N GLY A 191 -34.98 15.90 -14.19
CA GLY A 191 -35.57 16.48 -15.41
C GLY A 191 -35.73 15.47 -16.57
N THR A 192 -36.48 15.83 -17.62
CA THR A 192 -36.65 15.04 -18.86
C THR A 192 -35.48 15.28 -19.82
N SER A 193 -34.26 14.98 -19.36
CA SER A 193 -32.98 15.36 -19.97
C SER A 193 -32.77 14.86 -21.43
N GLY A 194 -33.47 15.45 -22.40
CA GLY A 194 -33.32 15.19 -23.84
C GLY A 194 -33.80 13.82 -24.33
N ALA A 195 -34.27 12.94 -23.45
CA ALA A 195 -34.84 11.65 -23.83
C ALA A 195 -36.24 11.82 -24.43
N THR A 196 -36.52 11.13 -25.52
CA THR A 196 -37.78 11.24 -26.26
C THR A 196 -38.32 9.87 -26.65
N VAL A 197 -39.64 9.75 -26.71
CA VAL A 197 -40.33 8.57 -27.25
C VAL A 197 -41.06 8.95 -28.53
N THR A 198 -41.06 8.08 -29.54
CA THR A 198 -41.68 8.37 -30.83
C THR A 198 -42.22 7.08 -31.46
N PRO A 199 -43.54 6.99 -31.73
CA PRO A 199 -44.58 7.95 -31.35
C PRO A 199 -44.85 7.92 -29.83
N SER A 200 -45.35 9.03 -29.25
CA SER A 200 -45.76 9.09 -27.84
C SER A 200 -47.13 8.43 -27.58
N THR A 201 -47.90 8.18 -28.64
CA THR A 201 -49.13 7.40 -28.60
C THR A 201 -49.12 6.45 -29.78
N ALA A 202 -49.24 5.15 -29.54
CA ALA A 202 -49.36 4.13 -30.59
C ALA A 202 -50.67 3.35 -30.39
N ILE A 203 -51.30 2.95 -31.48
CA ILE A 203 -52.56 2.18 -31.45
C ILE A 203 -52.21 0.71 -31.65
N THR A 204 -52.82 -0.20 -30.87
CA THR A 204 -52.59 -1.64 -31.02
C THR A 204 -53.08 -2.18 -32.36
N ASN A 205 -52.29 -3.04 -32.99
CA ASN A 205 -52.63 -3.74 -34.25
C ASN A 205 -53.59 -4.94 -34.02
N ALA A 206 -53.83 -5.74 -35.07
CA ALA A 206 -54.71 -6.92 -35.00
C ALA A 206 -54.22 -7.99 -34.02
N GLU A 207 -52.91 -8.02 -33.76
CA GLU A 207 -52.24 -8.90 -32.79
C GLU A 207 -52.19 -8.31 -31.37
N GLY A 208 -52.81 -7.14 -31.16
CA GLY A 208 -52.89 -6.47 -29.86
C GLY A 208 -51.61 -5.74 -29.45
N GLU A 209 -50.72 -5.46 -30.41
CA GLU A 209 -49.38 -4.89 -30.15
C GLU A 209 -49.30 -3.41 -30.54
N ALA A 210 -48.77 -2.59 -29.64
CA ALA A 210 -48.40 -1.19 -29.88
C ALA A 210 -46.90 -1.01 -29.66
N GLN A 211 -46.24 -0.13 -30.42
CA GLN A 211 -44.79 0.05 -30.37
C GLN A 211 -44.37 1.52 -30.30
N THR A 212 -43.30 1.80 -29.57
CA THR A 212 -42.62 3.10 -29.56
C THR A 212 -41.11 2.95 -29.64
N VAL A 213 -40.45 3.92 -30.24
CA VAL A 213 -39.00 4.02 -30.29
C VAL A 213 -38.54 5.03 -29.24
N VAL A 214 -37.51 4.67 -28.47
CA VAL A 214 -36.94 5.57 -27.47
C VAL A 214 -35.57 6.07 -27.90
N LYS A 215 -35.34 7.37 -27.73
CA LYS A 215 -34.02 7.99 -27.82
C LYS A 215 -33.57 8.40 -26.42
N SER A 216 -32.40 7.93 -26.00
CA SER A 216 -31.84 8.23 -24.70
C SER A 216 -31.41 9.70 -24.58
N GLY A 217 -31.28 10.18 -23.35
CA GLY A 217 -30.76 11.50 -23.05
C GLY A 217 -29.23 11.57 -23.05
N LYS A 218 -28.67 12.70 -22.62
CA LYS A 218 -27.20 12.93 -22.60
C LYS A 218 -26.46 12.31 -21.41
N ASN A 219 -27.16 11.74 -20.44
CA ASN A 219 -26.57 11.33 -19.16
C ASN A 219 -26.56 9.80 -19.06
N SER A 220 -25.50 9.24 -18.49
CA SER A 220 -25.43 7.81 -18.20
C SER A 220 -26.38 7.42 -17.07
N GLY A 221 -27.00 6.24 -17.16
CA GLY A 221 -27.80 5.63 -16.11
C GLY A 221 -29.14 5.07 -16.61
N GLU A 222 -30.03 4.83 -15.64
CA GLU A 222 -31.36 4.27 -15.87
C GLU A 222 -32.36 5.35 -16.33
N TYR A 223 -33.04 5.07 -17.43
CA TYR A 223 -34.18 5.81 -17.96
C TYR A 223 -35.42 4.93 -17.79
N HIS A 224 -36.51 5.47 -17.25
CA HIS A 224 -37.77 4.74 -17.13
C HIS A 224 -38.79 5.33 -18.10
N VAL A 225 -39.32 4.49 -18.98
CA VAL A 225 -40.41 4.82 -19.89
C VAL A 225 -41.70 4.23 -19.35
N GLY A 226 -42.64 5.11 -19.02
CA GLY A 226 -43.97 4.75 -18.60
C GLY A 226 -44.84 4.40 -19.80
N VAL A 227 -45.63 3.35 -19.62
CA VAL A 227 -46.70 2.93 -20.50
C VAL A 227 -48.01 3.12 -19.73
N GLU A 228 -48.90 3.93 -20.29
CA GLU A 228 -50.20 4.26 -19.71
C GLU A 228 -51.30 3.90 -20.71
N ILE A 229 -52.35 3.23 -20.21
CA ILE A 229 -53.53 2.84 -20.99
C ILE A 229 -54.75 3.25 -20.17
N ASN A 230 -55.56 4.13 -20.74
CA ASN A 230 -56.70 4.72 -20.08
C ASN A 230 -57.95 4.62 -20.96
N GLU A 231 -58.54 3.43 -20.99
CA GLU A 231 -59.78 3.10 -21.72
C GLU A 231 -60.78 2.44 -20.77
N GLU A 232 -62.08 2.44 -21.11
CA GLU A 232 -63.16 1.95 -20.21
C GLU A 232 -62.94 0.53 -19.66
N ASN A 233 -62.24 -0.34 -20.40
CA ASN A 233 -61.97 -1.72 -20.01
C ASN A 233 -60.52 -1.99 -19.59
N TYR A 234 -59.64 -0.98 -19.68
CA TYR A 234 -58.20 -1.09 -19.39
C TYR A 234 -57.77 0.10 -18.54
N HIS A 235 -57.53 -0.14 -17.26
CA HIS A 235 -56.97 0.85 -16.35
C HIS A 235 -55.59 0.39 -15.90
N ILE A 236 -54.60 0.74 -16.72
CA ILE A 236 -53.18 0.47 -16.47
C ILE A 236 -52.49 1.82 -16.36
N ARG A 237 -52.26 2.25 -15.12
CA ARG A 237 -51.88 3.62 -14.81
C ARG A 237 -50.42 3.91 -15.07
N GLN A 238 -49.51 2.95 -14.88
CA GLN A 238 -48.09 3.21 -15.10
C GLN A 238 -47.22 1.94 -15.08
N MET A 239 -47.17 1.17 -16.18
CA MET A 239 -46.11 0.16 -16.30
C MET A 239 -44.80 0.86 -16.64
N GLN A 240 -43.69 0.45 -16.02
CA GLN A 240 -42.39 1.06 -16.30
C GLN A 240 -41.47 0.12 -17.05
N VAL A 241 -40.87 0.64 -18.11
CA VAL A 241 -39.84 -0.02 -18.89
C VAL A 241 -38.51 0.64 -18.60
N ARG A 242 -37.57 -0.15 -18.06
CA ARG A 242 -36.21 0.31 -17.80
C ARG A 242 -35.39 0.28 -19.09
N ILE A 243 -34.64 1.33 -19.33
CA ILE A 243 -33.65 1.47 -20.41
C ILE A 243 -32.35 1.97 -19.80
N LEU A 244 -31.23 1.53 -20.34
CA LEU A 244 -29.92 1.86 -19.83
C LEU A 244 -29.12 2.61 -20.90
N ALA A 245 -28.67 3.82 -20.57
CA ALA A 245 -27.80 4.59 -21.45
C ALA A 245 -26.41 4.77 -20.83
N LEU A 246 -25.36 4.66 -21.63
CA LEU A 246 -23.98 4.82 -21.17
C LEU A 246 -23.17 5.77 -22.05
N ASP A 247 -22.55 6.77 -21.41
CA ASP A 247 -21.41 7.50 -21.95
C ASP A 247 -20.12 6.81 -21.49
N ALA A 248 -19.67 5.83 -22.27
CA ALA A 248 -18.51 5.01 -21.90
C ALA A 248 -17.24 5.86 -21.74
N TRP A 249 -17.07 6.90 -22.58
CA TRP A 249 -15.90 7.76 -22.54
C TRP A 249 -15.83 8.58 -21.25
N LYS A 250 -16.96 9.21 -20.88
CA LYS A 250 -17.06 9.97 -19.63
C LYS A 250 -16.82 9.10 -18.40
N VAL A 251 -17.40 7.90 -18.37
CA VAL A 251 -17.21 6.98 -17.24
C VAL A 251 -15.75 6.55 -17.11
N VAL A 252 -15.08 6.21 -18.21
CA VAL A 252 -13.65 5.86 -18.18
C VAL A 252 -12.80 7.03 -17.67
N ILE A 253 -13.03 8.25 -18.17
CA ILE A 253 -12.30 9.45 -17.70
C ILE A 253 -12.54 9.68 -16.20
N ASN A 254 -13.79 9.61 -15.75
CA ASN A 254 -14.13 9.88 -14.35
C ASN A 254 -13.54 8.83 -13.42
N VAL A 255 -13.59 7.53 -13.78
CA VAL A 255 -12.97 6.45 -13.01
C VAL A 255 -11.44 6.60 -12.95
N LEU A 256 -10.78 6.88 -14.08
CA LEU A 256 -9.34 7.10 -14.12
C LEU A 256 -8.91 8.36 -13.34
N GLY A 257 -9.69 9.45 -13.44
CA GLY A 257 -9.47 10.67 -12.68
C GLY A 257 -9.65 10.46 -11.17
N ALA A 258 -10.70 9.74 -10.77
CA ALA A 258 -10.94 9.35 -9.38
C ALA A 258 -9.82 8.46 -8.83
N LEU A 259 -9.34 7.50 -9.63
CA LEU A 259 -8.18 6.67 -9.31
C LEU A 259 -6.90 7.50 -9.15
N ALA A 260 -6.66 8.48 -10.03
CA ALA A 260 -5.50 9.36 -9.94
C ALA A 260 -5.54 10.22 -8.66
N LEU A 261 -6.70 10.77 -8.29
CA LEU A 261 -6.89 11.50 -7.03
C LEU A 261 -6.64 10.61 -5.82
N PHE A 262 -7.14 9.36 -5.85
CA PHE A 262 -6.93 8.39 -4.80
C PHE A 262 -5.44 8.02 -4.63
N ILE A 263 -4.73 7.71 -5.72
CA ILE A 263 -3.29 7.41 -5.71
C ILE A 263 -2.48 8.63 -5.25
N PHE A 264 -2.82 9.82 -5.72
CA PHE A 264 -2.17 11.06 -5.30
C PHE A 264 -2.41 11.34 -3.81
N GLY A 265 -3.62 11.07 -3.31
CA GLY A 265 -3.95 11.15 -1.89
C GLY A 265 -3.11 10.21 -1.03
N MET A 266 -2.95 8.95 -1.46
CA MET A 266 -2.05 7.99 -0.79
C MET A 266 -0.60 8.47 -0.76
N LYS A 267 -0.10 9.03 -1.88
CA LYS A 267 1.25 9.57 -1.95
C LYS A 267 1.44 10.75 -0.98
N LEU A 268 0.54 11.74 -1.01
CA LEU A 268 0.56 12.88 -0.09
C LEU A 268 0.51 12.45 1.38
N MET A 269 -0.35 11.47 1.69
CA MET A 269 -0.46 10.94 3.04
C MET A 269 0.83 10.25 3.49
N SER A 270 1.42 9.41 2.63
CA SER A 270 2.69 8.73 2.90
C SER A 270 3.85 9.73 3.12
N ASP A 271 3.98 10.73 2.23
CA ASP A 271 5.00 11.77 2.32
C ASP A 271 4.82 12.62 3.59
N GLY A 272 3.58 12.98 3.93
CA GLY A 272 3.24 13.73 5.14
C GLY A 272 3.56 12.97 6.41
N LEU A 273 3.15 11.70 6.50
CA LEU A 273 3.46 10.82 7.63
C LEU A 273 4.97 10.58 7.76
N MET A 274 5.69 10.47 6.64
CA MET A 274 7.14 10.31 6.66
C MET A 274 7.86 11.58 7.14
N LYS A 275 7.35 12.78 6.80
CA LYS A 275 7.84 14.05 7.37
C LYS A 275 7.59 14.16 8.87
N ILE A 276 6.46 13.65 9.36
CA ILE A 276 6.16 13.59 10.81
C ILE A 276 7.05 12.55 11.51
N ALA A 277 7.30 11.41 10.86
CA ALA A 277 8.09 10.32 11.40
C ALA A 277 9.57 10.70 11.58
N GLY A 278 10.17 11.44 10.63
CA GLY A 278 11.47 12.09 10.76
C GLY A 278 12.54 11.26 11.49
N ASP A 279 13.11 11.81 12.56
CA ASP A 279 14.19 11.18 13.36
C ASP A 279 13.76 9.89 14.09
N ARG A 280 12.45 9.59 14.19
CA ARG A 280 11.96 8.33 14.78
C ARG A 280 12.23 7.14 13.86
N MET A 281 12.41 7.35 12.55
CA MET A 281 12.76 6.29 11.62
C MET A 281 14.07 5.59 12.04
N LYS A 282 15.04 6.35 12.57
CA LYS A 282 16.31 5.85 13.11
C LYS A 282 16.12 4.86 14.27
N LYS A 283 15.20 5.15 15.19
CA LYS A 283 14.88 4.26 16.33
C LYS A 283 14.25 2.95 15.87
N ILE A 284 13.51 2.97 14.76
CA ILE A 284 12.90 1.76 14.19
C ILE A 284 13.96 0.88 13.51
N LEU A 285 14.93 1.47 12.81
CA LEU A 285 16.07 0.75 12.22
C LEU A 285 16.91 0.02 13.27
N HIS A 286 17.16 0.66 14.41
CA HIS A 286 17.93 0.07 15.52
C HIS A 286 17.21 -1.13 16.17
N PHE A 287 15.89 -1.24 15.98
CA PHE A 287 15.07 -2.34 16.48
C PHE A 287 15.18 -3.60 15.61
N PHE A 288 15.66 -3.51 14.37
CA PHE A 288 15.79 -4.64 13.46
C PHE A 288 16.81 -5.70 13.92
N SER A 289 17.68 -5.41 14.89
CA SER A 289 18.83 -6.28 15.20
C SER A 289 18.61 -7.34 16.29
N ARG A 290 17.49 -7.33 17.05
CA ARG A 290 17.42 -8.10 18.32
C ARG A 290 16.81 -9.51 18.26
N ASN A 291 15.73 -9.76 17.51
CA ASN A 291 15.08 -11.09 17.38
C ASN A 291 14.07 -11.15 16.20
N GLY A 292 13.69 -12.33 15.72
CA GLY A 292 12.75 -12.52 14.61
C GLY A 292 11.34 -11.94 14.84
N LEU A 293 10.75 -12.13 16.03
CA LEU A 293 9.44 -11.53 16.36
C LEU A 293 9.52 -10.00 16.42
N VAL A 294 10.62 -9.50 16.96
CA VAL A 294 10.90 -8.06 17.03
C VAL A 294 11.03 -7.47 15.63
N ALA A 295 11.66 -8.20 14.69
CA ALA A 295 11.75 -7.82 13.29
C ALA A 295 10.37 -7.74 12.61
N VAL A 296 9.47 -8.69 12.88
CA VAL A 296 8.07 -8.65 12.37
C VAL A 296 7.33 -7.43 12.91
N CYS A 297 7.36 -7.18 14.21
CA CYS A 297 6.69 -6.01 14.79
C CYS A 297 7.27 -4.69 14.23
N ALA A 298 8.59 -4.62 14.04
CA ALA A 298 9.24 -3.46 13.46
C ALA A 298 8.80 -3.24 12.00
N GLY A 299 8.80 -4.29 11.17
CA GLY A 299 8.35 -4.20 9.78
C GLY A 299 6.88 -3.77 9.66
N ALA A 300 6.01 -4.29 10.54
CA ALA A 300 4.60 -3.90 10.61
C ALA A 300 4.46 -2.43 10.99
N ALA A 301 5.19 -1.97 12.00
CA ALA A 301 5.17 -0.58 12.44
C ALA A 301 5.70 0.38 11.35
N VAL A 302 6.83 0.07 10.70
CA VAL A 302 7.36 0.89 9.59
C VAL A 302 6.33 0.97 8.48
N THR A 303 5.79 -0.16 8.05
CA THR A 303 4.87 -0.17 6.91
C THR A 303 3.55 0.49 7.24
N ALA A 304 3.05 0.35 8.47
CA ALA A 304 1.85 1.06 8.93
C ALA A 304 2.05 2.59 8.96
N VAL A 305 3.25 3.06 9.31
CA VAL A 305 3.55 4.50 9.33
C VAL A 305 3.82 5.04 7.92
N VAL A 306 4.61 4.32 7.13
CA VAL A 306 4.98 4.72 5.76
C VAL A 306 3.83 4.48 4.77
N GLN A 307 2.90 3.58 5.10
CA GLN A 307 1.76 3.19 4.25
C GLN A 307 2.19 2.56 2.91
N SER A 308 3.40 2.00 2.84
CA SER A 308 3.93 1.35 1.63
C SER A 308 4.83 0.16 1.99
N SER A 309 4.34 -1.06 1.78
CA SER A 309 5.17 -2.26 1.91
C SER A 309 6.22 -2.35 0.81
N SER A 310 5.93 -1.87 -0.41
CA SER A 310 6.93 -1.82 -1.49
C SER A 310 8.12 -0.97 -1.09
N ALA A 311 7.92 0.23 -0.51
CA ALA A 311 9.02 1.06 -0.02
C ALA A 311 9.79 0.37 1.13
N THR A 312 9.07 -0.25 2.07
CA THR A 312 9.69 -0.95 3.21
C THR A 312 10.51 -2.16 2.76
N THR A 313 10.01 -2.95 1.81
CA THR A 313 10.71 -4.14 1.29
C THR A 313 11.91 -3.79 0.42
N VAL A 314 11.81 -2.74 -0.41
CA VAL A 314 12.96 -2.20 -1.15
C VAL A 314 14.06 -1.70 -0.19
N MET A 315 13.67 -1.05 0.91
CA MET A 315 14.60 -0.65 1.97
C MET A 315 15.28 -1.86 2.63
N VAL A 316 14.52 -2.92 2.95
CA VAL A 316 15.07 -4.17 3.49
C VAL A 316 16.06 -4.81 2.53
N ILE A 317 15.76 -4.78 1.22
CA ILE A 317 16.68 -5.24 0.16
C ILE A 317 17.96 -4.40 0.14
N GLY A 318 17.85 -3.08 0.26
CA GLY A 318 19.02 -2.21 0.37
C GLY A 318 19.87 -2.55 1.60
N PHE A 319 19.26 -2.76 2.75
CA PHE A 319 19.97 -3.09 3.98
C PHE A 319 20.72 -4.42 3.91
N ILE A 320 20.11 -5.47 3.36
CA ILE A 320 20.78 -6.76 3.18
C ILE A 320 21.83 -6.69 2.06
N ASN A 321 21.63 -5.88 1.02
CA ASN A 321 22.65 -5.67 -0.02
C ASN A 321 23.90 -5.01 0.55
N ALA A 322 23.71 -4.08 1.48
CA ALA A 322 24.78 -3.38 2.17
C ALA A 322 25.36 -4.14 3.40
N GLY A 323 24.88 -5.36 3.66
CA GLY A 323 25.35 -6.23 4.73
C GLY A 323 24.97 -5.76 6.14
N LEU A 324 23.96 -4.90 6.27
CA LEU A 324 23.47 -4.41 7.56
C LEU A 324 22.46 -5.35 8.21
N LEU A 325 21.85 -6.26 7.43
CA LEU A 325 20.90 -7.26 7.91
C LEU A 325 21.26 -8.66 7.41
N SER A 326 20.98 -9.65 8.24
CA SER A 326 20.96 -11.06 7.82
C SER A 326 19.69 -11.40 7.05
N LEU A 327 19.74 -12.45 6.21
CA LEU A 327 18.57 -12.97 5.50
C LEU A 327 17.40 -13.27 6.46
N THR A 328 17.67 -13.89 7.61
CA THR A 328 16.62 -14.21 8.59
C THR A 328 15.96 -12.98 9.21
N GLN A 329 16.73 -11.91 9.47
CA GLN A 329 16.16 -10.65 9.97
C GLN A 329 15.31 -9.99 8.88
N SER A 330 15.81 -9.95 7.65
CA SER A 330 15.08 -9.40 6.50
C SER A 330 13.76 -10.11 6.27
N ILE A 331 13.72 -11.45 6.32
CA ILE A 331 12.47 -12.23 6.21
C ILE A 331 11.47 -11.81 7.30
N GLY A 332 11.92 -11.67 8.55
CA GLY A 332 11.07 -11.19 9.65
C GLY A 332 10.49 -9.81 9.37
N ILE A 333 11.29 -8.85 8.91
CA ILE A 333 10.81 -7.49 8.58
C ILE A 333 9.81 -7.54 7.42
N ILE A 334 10.05 -8.36 6.40
CA ILE A 334 9.16 -8.54 5.25
C ILE A 334 7.79 -9.09 5.69
N PHE A 335 7.76 -10.07 6.59
CA PHE A 335 6.49 -10.60 7.14
C PHE A 335 5.74 -9.50 7.88
N GLY A 336 6.47 -8.73 8.68
CA GLY A 336 5.94 -7.54 9.34
C GLY A 336 5.34 -6.55 8.35
N ALA A 337 6.06 -6.23 7.28
CA ALA A 337 5.62 -5.27 6.29
C ALA A 337 4.26 -5.63 5.68
N ASN A 338 4.05 -6.92 5.38
CA ASN A 338 2.75 -7.41 4.86
C ASN A 338 1.61 -7.24 5.87
N ILE A 339 1.87 -7.39 7.18
CA ILE A 339 0.89 -7.04 8.22
C ILE A 339 0.64 -5.53 8.24
N GLY A 340 1.69 -4.71 8.16
CA GLY A 340 1.55 -3.25 8.20
C GLY A 340 0.72 -2.67 7.05
N THR A 341 0.79 -3.27 5.85
CA THR A 341 -0.01 -2.84 4.68
C THR A 341 -1.51 -2.92 4.92
N THR A 342 -1.97 -3.79 5.82
CA THR A 342 -3.41 -3.95 6.06
C THR A 342 -4.02 -2.74 6.75
N VAL A 343 -3.20 -1.90 7.40
CA VAL A 343 -3.66 -0.62 7.98
C VAL A 343 -4.30 0.28 6.94
N THR A 344 -3.80 0.31 5.70
CA THR A 344 -4.39 1.12 4.63
C THR A 344 -5.79 0.66 4.27
N ALA A 345 -6.00 -0.65 4.12
CA ALA A 345 -7.31 -1.24 3.86
C ALA A 345 -8.30 -0.96 5.01
N GLN A 346 -7.81 -1.09 6.24
CA GLN A 346 -8.58 -0.80 7.44
C GLN A 346 -9.05 0.66 7.45
N LEU A 347 -8.14 1.62 7.21
CA LEU A 347 -8.47 3.03 7.12
C LEU A 347 -9.57 3.28 6.09
N ILE A 348 -9.42 2.76 4.87
CA ILE A 348 -10.40 2.91 3.79
C ILE A 348 -11.77 2.34 4.18
N SER A 349 -11.80 1.18 4.84
CA SER A 349 -13.04 0.46 5.16
C SER A 349 -13.97 1.15 6.17
N PHE A 350 -13.50 2.15 6.91
CA PHE A 350 -14.31 2.85 7.92
C PHE A 350 -15.37 3.79 7.33
N ASN A 351 -15.47 3.89 5.99
CA ASN A 351 -16.42 4.74 5.28
C ASN A 351 -16.47 6.17 5.86
N LEU A 352 -15.29 6.79 6.01
CA LEU A 352 -15.13 8.13 6.55
C LEU A 352 -15.32 9.21 5.47
N GLY A 353 -16.14 8.93 4.44
CA GLY A 353 -16.37 9.84 3.31
C GLY A 353 -16.84 11.23 3.72
N VAL A 354 -17.61 11.33 4.82
CA VAL A 354 -18.08 12.60 5.39
C VAL A 354 -16.91 13.48 5.88
N LEU A 355 -15.82 12.87 6.34
CA LEU A 355 -14.63 13.58 6.81
C LEU A 355 -13.70 14.00 5.67
N ALA A 356 -13.95 13.55 4.42
CA ALA A 356 -13.08 13.82 3.29
C ALA A 356 -12.91 15.33 3.03
N MET A 357 -14.01 16.06 2.83
CA MET A 357 -13.98 17.50 2.54
C MET A 357 -13.43 18.33 3.72
N PRO A 358 -13.84 18.11 4.98
CA PRO A 358 -13.22 18.76 6.13
C PRO A 358 -11.71 18.51 6.24
N ALA A 359 -11.26 17.27 5.99
CA ALA A 359 -9.84 16.91 6.05
C ALA A 359 -9.03 17.61 4.94
N ILE A 360 -9.57 17.73 3.72
CA ILE A 360 -8.95 18.51 2.63
C ILE A 360 -8.84 19.98 3.07
N ALA A 361 -9.93 20.59 3.53
CA ALA A 361 -9.94 22.01 3.90
C ALA A 361 -8.94 22.33 5.02
N LEU A 362 -8.96 21.56 6.12
CA LEU A 362 -8.03 21.76 7.24
C LEU A 362 -6.59 21.40 6.86
N GLY A 363 -6.39 20.35 6.07
CA GLY A 363 -5.08 19.95 5.59
C GLY A 363 -4.42 21.02 4.71
N MET A 364 -5.20 21.65 3.83
CA MET A 364 -4.74 22.75 2.96
C MET A 364 -4.22 23.93 3.78
N ILE A 365 -4.87 24.28 4.89
CA ILE A 365 -4.35 25.32 5.81
C ILE A 365 -2.98 24.91 6.38
N GLY A 366 -2.82 23.65 6.76
CA GLY A 366 -1.54 23.09 7.24
C GLY A 366 -0.41 23.17 6.22
N LEU A 367 -0.71 23.06 4.92
CA LEU A 367 0.28 23.12 3.83
C LEU A 367 0.97 24.49 3.71
N PHE A 368 0.26 25.58 4.02
CA PHE A 368 0.80 26.94 3.93
C PHE A 368 1.65 27.34 5.13
N THR A 369 1.89 26.42 6.07
CA THR A 369 2.72 26.69 7.25
C THR A 369 4.21 26.48 6.95
N GLY A 370 5.07 27.35 7.50
CA GLY A 370 6.53 27.20 7.39
C GLY A 370 7.12 26.09 8.27
N LYS A 371 6.35 25.53 9.20
CA LYS A 371 6.81 24.47 10.13
C LYS A 371 6.67 23.10 9.50
N ARG A 372 7.79 22.39 9.30
CA ARG A 372 7.83 21.06 8.66
C ARG A 372 6.84 20.06 9.24
N SER A 373 6.73 19.96 10.57
CA SER A 373 5.82 19.02 11.24
C SER A 373 4.34 19.32 10.96
N LEU A 374 3.93 20.61 11.05
CA LEU A 374 2.57 21.03 10.72
C LEU A 374 2.26 20.83 9.24
N ARG A 375 3.23 21.13 8.36
CA ARG A 375 3.10 20.84 6.93
C ARG A 375 2.94 19.34 6.65
N GLY A 376 3.66 18.48 7.38
CA GLY A 376 3.50 17.02 7.30
C GLY A 376 2.10 16.55 7.72
N TRP A 377 1.54 17.13 8.80
CA TRP A 377 0.13 16.90 9.18
C TRP A 377 -0.85 17.45 8.13
N GLY A 378 -0.56 18.60 7.53
CA GLY A 378 -1.33 19.16 6.42
C GLY A 378 -1.39 18.22 5.22
N GLU A 379 -0.23 17.75 4.74
CA GLU A 379 -0.11 16.76 3.65
C GLU A 379 -0.84 15.46 4.00
N SER A 380 -0.73 15.00 5.25
CA SER A 380 -1.44 13.80 5.74
C SER A 380 -2.96 13.96 5.69
N CYS A 381 -3.49 15.10 6.15
CA CYS A 381 -4.92 15.39 6.15
C CYS A 381 -5.48 15.60 4.74
N VAL A 382 -4.77 16.32 3.87
CA VAL A 382 -5.17 16.45 2.45
C VAL A 382 -5.15 15.10 1.77
N GLY A 383 -4.08 14.32 1.97
CA GLY A 383 -3.95 12.99 1.42
C GLY A 383 -5.09 12.07 1.86
N PHE A 384 -5.38 12.03 3.16
CA PHE A 384 -6.54 11.34 3.72
C PHE A 384 -7.84 11.74 3.05
N GLY A 385 -8.13 13.04 2.94
CA GLY A 385 -9.38 13.50 2.34
C GLY A 385 -9.48 13.18 0.84
N LEU A 386 -8.39 13.28 0.09
CA LEU A 386 -8.35 12.92 -1.33
C LEU A 386 -8.54 11.41 -1.57
N ILE A 387 -8.04 10.55 -0.68
CA ILE A 387 -8.29 9.10 -0.73
C ILE A 387 -9.80 8.82 -0.69
N PHE A 388 -10.50 9.33 0.32
CA PHE A 388 -11.94 9.08 0.47
C PHE A 388 -12.77 9.76 -0.60
N TYR A 389 -12.38 10.98 -1.02
CA TYR A 389 -13.05 11.66 -2.13
C TYR A 389 -12.89 10.87 -3.45
N GLY A 390 -11.68 10.38 -3.74
CA GLY A 390 -11.40 9.56 -4.92
C GLY A 390 -12.19 8.24 -4.92
N ILE A 391 -12.24 7.52 -3.79
CA ILE A 391 -13.06 6.30 -3.68
C ILE A 391 -14.55 6.63 -3.85
N GLY A 392 -15.04 7.71 -3.22
CA GLY A 392 -16.44 8.10 -3.35
C GLY A 392 -16.85 8.40 -4.79
N LEU A 393 -16.00 9.14 -5.53
CA LEU A 393 -16.20 9.39 -6.97
C LEU A 393 -16.17 8.08 -7.77
N MET A 394 -15.18 7.22 -7.53
CA MET A 394 -15.06 5.95 -8.24
C MET A 394 -16.26 5.03 -7.99
N SER A 395 -16.69 4.87 -6.74
CA SER A 395 -17.87 4.04 -6.39
C SER A 395 -19.16 4.59 -7.01
N ALA A 396 -19.31 5.92 -7.09
CA ALA A 396 -20.48 6.53 -7.73
C ALA A 396 -20.56 6.22 -9.23
N GLU A 397 -19.44 6.33 -9.95
CA GLU A 397 -19.37 6.01 -11.38
C GLU A 397 -19.53 4.50 -11.63
N LEU A 398 -18.89 3.67 -10.81
CA LEU A 398 -18.99 2.21 -10.90
C LEU A 398 -20.40 1.68 -10.58
N LYS A 399 -21.15 2.34 -9.70
CA LYS A 399 -22.54 1.99 -9.42
C LYS A 399 -23.46 2.20 -10.63
N VAL A 400 -23.16 3.16 -11.50
CA VAL A 400 -23.91 3.33 -12.75
C VAL A 400 -23.65 2.16 -13.71
N LEU A 401 -22.45 1.58 -13.68
CA LEU A 401 -22.11 0.40 -14.47
C LEU A 401 -22.70 -0.89 -13.88
N SER A 402 -22.90 -0.96 -12.56
CA SER A 402 -23.36 -2.19 -11.90
C SER A 402 -24.78 -2.60 -12.27
N VAL A 403 -25.57 -1.68 -12.84
CA VAL A 403 -26.93 -1.96 -13.33
C VAL A 403 -26.98 -2.35 -14.82
N LEU A 404 -25.86 -2.35 -15.54
CA LEU A 404 -25.79 -2.70 -16.97
C LEU A 404 -25.67 -4.22 -17.18
N PRO A 405 -26.63 -4.90 -17.86
CA PRO A 405 -26.55 -6.31 -18.21
C PRO A 405 -25.23 -6.76 -18.85
N SER A 406 -24.69 -6.05 -19.84
CA SER A 406 -23.41 -6.37 -20.49
C SER A 406 -22.25 -6.33 -19.50
N PHE A 407 -22.29 -5.38 -18.56
CA PHE A 407 -21.27 -5.23 -17.55
C PHE A 407 -21.41 -6.30 -16.45
N GLN A 408 -22.63 -6.62 -16.03
CA GLN A 408 -22.92 -7.75 -15.13
C GLN A 408 -22.44 -9.07 -15.75
N ASN A 409 -22.74 -9.31 -17.02
CA ASN A 409 -22.30 -10.51 -17.75
C ASN A 409 -20.76 -10.62 -17.81
N PHE A 410 -20.06 -9.50 -18.00
CA PHE A 410 -18.60 -9.49 -17.93
C PHE A 410 -18.07 -9.91 -16.54
N PHE A 411 -18.67 -9.39 -15.47
CA PHE A 411 -18.26 -9.74 -14.10
C PHE A 411 -18.70 -11.15 -13.68
N GLN A 412 -19.78 -11.69 -14.26
CA GLN A 412 -20.20 -13.09 -14.05
C GLN A 412 -19.12 -14.09 -14.48
N MET A 413 -18.29 -13.77 -15.49
CA MET A 413 -17.15 -14.61 -15.89
C MET A 413 -16.14 -14.82 -14.75
N PHE A 414 -16.05 -13.87 -13.82
CA PHE A 414 -15.16 -13.89 -12.65
C PHE A 414 -15.92 -14.13 -11.35
N ASP A 415 -17.23 -14.41 -11.40
CA ASP A 415 -18.01 -14.63 -10.20
C ASP A 415 -17.57 -15.93 -9.50
N CYS A 416 -17.11 -15.77 -8.26
CA CYS A 416 -16.62 -16.86 -7.44
C CYS A 416 -17.69 -17.39 -6.47
N THR A 417 -18.95 -16.97 -6.62
CA THR A 417 -20.07 -17.46 -5.81
C THR A 417 -20.21 -18.98 -5.96
N PRO A 418 -20.35 -19.73 -4.85
CA PRO A 418 -20.56 -21.17 -4.91
C PRO A 418 -21.80 -21.55 -5.71
N SER A 419 -21.68 -22.58 -6.55
CA SER A 419 -22.82 -23.15 -7.28
C SER A 419 -23.80 -23.87 -6.33
N ALA A 420 -25.03 -24.15 -6.78
CA ALA A 420 -26.04 -24.88 -6.00
C ALA A 420 -25.57 -26.27 -5.49
N SER A 421 -24.56 -26.87 -6.12
CA SER A 421 -23.90 -28.13 -5.73
C SER A 421 -22.72 -27.97 -4.75
N GLY A 422 -22.44 -26.75 -4.27
CA GLY A 422 -21.38 -26.46 -3.31
C GLY A 422 -20.04 -26.03 -3.93
N THR A 423 -19.17 -25.47 -3.07
CA THR A 423 -17.79 -24.93 -3.32
C THR A 423 -17.66 -23.81 -4.37
N MET A 424 -16.67 -22.94 -4.14
CA MET A 424 -16.34 -21.86 -5.08
C MET A 424 -15.74 -22.45 -6.38
N PRO A 425 -16.09 -21.92 -7.57
CA PRO A 425 -15.61 -22.46 -8.83
C PRO A 425 -14.12 -22.13 -9.04
N LEU A 426 -13.29 -23.16 -9.24
CA LEU A 426 -11.82 -23.01 -9.31
C LEU A 426 -11.37 -22.11 -10.48
N GLY A 427 -12.03 -22.18 -11.63
CA GLY A 427 -11.69 -21.37 -12.82
C GLY A 427 -11.79 -19.86 -12.55
N PRO A 428 -12.96 -19.33 -12.17
CA PRO A 428 -13.14 -17.94 -11.76
C PRO A 428 -12.21 -17.53 -10.61
N VAL A 429 -12.01 -18.38 -9.61
CA VAL A 429 -11.09 -18.11 -8.48
C VAL A 429 -9.66 -17.86 -8.97
N LEU A 430 -9.13 -18.74 -9.81
CA LEU A 430 -7.77 -18.58 -10.37
C LEU A 430 -7.71 -17.40 -11.34
N GLY A 431 -8.76 -17.16 -12.13
CA GLY A 431 -8.86 -16.01 -13.04
C GLY A 431 -8.81 -14.69 -12.29
N ALA A 432 -9.62 -14.52 -11.25
CA ALA A 432 -9.64 -13.34 -10.40
C ALA A 432 -8.28 -13.12 -9.69
N LEU A 433 -7.69 -14.18 -9.12
CA LEU A 433 -6.34 -14.13 -8.54
C LEU A 433 -5.30 -13.60 -9.55
N LEU A 434 -5.29 -14.15 -10.77
CA LEU A 434 -4.32 -13.83 -11.79
C LEU A 434 -4.49 -12.40 -12.32
N VAL A 435 -5.72 -11.97 -12.59
CA VAL A 435 -6.02 -10.59 -13.02
C VAL A 435 -5.52 -9.58 -12.00
N SER A 436 -5.82 -9.79 -10.72
CA SER A 436 -5.37 -8.88 -9.66
C SER A 436 -3.85 -8.93 -9.43
N THR A 437 -3.24 -10.11 -9.58
CA THR A 437 -1.79 -10.28 -9.52
C THR A 437 -1.10 -9.45 -10.60
N ILE A 438 -1.49 -9.62 -11.87
CA ILE A 438 -0.92 -8.89 -13.01
C ILE A 438 -1.17 -7.39 -12.86
N PHE A 439 -2.39 -7.00 -12.53
CA PHE A 439 -2.74 -5.59 -12.31
C PHE A 439 -1.85 -4.96 -11.23
N THR A 440 -1.69 -5.64 -10.10
CA THR A 440 -0.85 -5.15 -9.00
C THR A 440 0.62 -5.12 -9.39
N MET A 441 1.10 -6.05 -10.22
CA MET A 441 2.48 -6.02 -10.73
C MET A 441 2.72 -4.81 -11.64
N LEU A 442 1.75 -4.44 -12.47
CA LEU A 442 1.84 -3.28 -13.37
C LEU A 442 1.76 -1.96 -12.61
N VAL A 443 0.81 -1.85 -11.67
CA VAL A 443 0.62 -0.64 -10.85
C VAL A 443 1.68 -0.51 -9.75
N GLN A 444 2.29 -1.63 -9.35
CA GLN A 444 3.32 -1.72 -8.31
C GLN A 444 2.88 -1.22 -6.92
N SER A 445 1.56 -1.14 -6.69
CA SER A 445 0.96 -0.70 -5.44
C SER A 445 -0.22 -1.60 -5.05
N SER A 446 -0.02 -2.41 -4.01
CA SER A 446 -1.07 -3.28 -3.46
C SER A 446 -2.19 -2.49 -2.78
N ALA A 447 -1.88 -1.38 -2.12
CA ALA A 447 -2.88 -0.48 -1.55
C ALA A 447 -3.79 0.12 -2.65
N ALA A 448 -3.21 0.47 -3.81
CA ALA A 448 -3.98 0.96 -4.94
C ALA A 448 -4.91 -0.11 -5.51
N ALA A 449 -4.38 -1.31 -5.75
CA ALA A 449 -5.16 -2.44 -6.26
C ALA A 449 -6.28 -2.85 -5.29
N LEU A 450 -6.00 -2.93 -4.00
CA LEU A 450 -7.01 -3.25 -2.99
C LEU A 450 -8.05 -2.14 -2.84
N GLY A 451 -7.68 -0.87 -3.03
CA GLY A 451 -8.63 0.26 -3.10
C GLY A 451 -9.63 0.11 -4.23
N ILE A 452 -9.20 -0.38 -5.40
CA ILE A 452 -10.10 -0.68 -6.53
C ILE A 452 -11.01 -1.86 -6.19
N VAL A 453 -10.49 -2.93 -5.57
CA VAL A 453 -11.33 -4.05 -5.10
C VAL A 453 -12.40 -3.56 -4.12
N LEU A 454 -12.05 -2.69 -3.17
CA LEU A 454 -13.01 -2.11 -2.23
C LEU A 454 -14.07 -1.26 -2.93
N ALA A 455 -13.68 -0.47 -3.94
CA ALA A 455 -14.64 0.35 -4.68
C ALA A 455 -15.56 -0.46 -5.61
N LEU A 456 -15.04 -1.51 -6.26
CA LEU A 456 -15.85 -2.46 -7.03
C LEU A 456 -16.86 -3.16 -6.12
N ALA A 457 -16.44 -3.58 -4.92
CA ALA A 457 -17.31 -4.23 -3.95
C ALA A 457 -18.38 -3.27 -3.41
N GLY A 458 -18.00 -2.05 -3.01
CA GLY A 458 -18.93 -1.03 -2.54
C GLY A 458 -19.89 -0.51 -3.63
N GLY A 459 -19.48 -0.57 -4.90
CA GLY A 459 -20.36 -0.30 -6.06
C GLY A 459 -21.32 -1.45 -6.40
N GLY A 460 -21.21 -2.60 -5.75
CA GLY A 460 -22.03 -3.80 -5.98
C GLY A 460 -21.61 -4.62 -7.19
N LEU A 461 -20.43 -4.38 -7.77
CA LEU A 461 -19.94 -5.07 -8.98
C LEU A 461 -19.32 -6.42 -8.70
N ILE A 462 -18.70 -6.56 -7.53
CA ILE A 462 -18.13 -7.82 -7.07
C ILE A 462 -18.69 -8.13 -5.69
N ASN A 463 -19.05 -9.40 -5.49
CA ASN A 463 -19.44 -9.89 -4.19
C ASN A 463 -18.20 -10.24 -3.34
N PHE A 464 -18.45 -10.64 -2.09
CA PHE A 464 -17.39 -11.01 -1.16
C PHE A 464 -16.60 -12.24 -1.61
N TYR A 465 -17.23 -13.20 -2.31
CA TYR A 465 -16.53 -14.38 -2.83
C TYR A 465 -15.47 -14.00 -3.86
N THR A 466 -15.80 -13.11 -4.80
CA THR A 466 -14.90 -12.64 -5.86
C THR A 466 -13.83 -11.69 -5.33
N ALA A 467 -14.14 -10.88 -4.31
CA ALA A 467 -13.17 -9.97 -3.70
C ALA A 467 -11.97 -10.69 -3.06
N MET A 468 -12.12 -11.95 -2.65
CA MET A 468 -11.10 -12.69 -1.88
C MET A 468 -9.93 -13.18 -2.73
N PRO A 469 -10.15 -13.88 -3.87
CA PRO A 469 -9.07 -14.16 -4.81
C PRO A 469 -8.41 -12.89 -5.37
N LEU A 470 -9.19 -11.83 -5.62
CA LEU A 470 -8.63 -10.54 -6.03
C LEU A 470 -7.68 -9.98 -4.96
N LEU A 471 -8.08 -9.97 -3.69
CA LEU A 471 -7.25 -9.56 -2.56
C LEU A 471 -5.96 -10.39 -2.47
N LEU A 472 -6.04 -11.71 -2.59
CA LEU A 472 -4.87 -12.59 -2.63
C LEU A 472 -3.92 -12.23 -3.78
N GLY A 473 -4.48 -11.94 -4.96
CA GLY A 473 -3.70 -11.50 -6.11
C GLY A 473 -2.92 -10.22 -5.83
N THR A 474 -3.50 -9.26 -5.09
CA THR A 474 -2.78 -8.03 -4.72
C THR A 474 -1.54 -8.31 -3.85
N ASN A 475 -1.62 -9.29 -2.95
CA ASN A 475 -0.50 -9.67 -2.08
C ASN A 475 0.60 -10.43 -2.86
N ILE A 476 0.24 -11.29 -3.83
CA ILE A 476 1.23 -11.92 -4.70
C ILE A 476 1.88 -10.88 -5.61
N GLY A 477 1.08 -10.03 -6.26
CA GLY A 477 1.56 -9.04 -7.23
C GLY A 477 2.52 -8.01 -6.63
N THR A 478 2.33 -7.60 -5.37
CA THR A 478 3.20 -6.61 -4.70
C THR A 478 4.68 -7.05 -4.64
N THR A 479 4.95 -8.35 -4.72
CA THR A 479 6.29 -8.93 -4.60
C THR A 479 7.21 -8.59 -5.77
N ILE A 480 6.65 -8.14 -6.91
CA ILE A 480 7.45 -7.73 -8.08
C ILE A 480 8.44 -6.61 -7.74
N THR A 481 8.07 -5.70 -6.83
CA THR A 481 8.91 -4.56 -6.45
C THR A 481 10.20 -5.03 -5.78
N ALA A 482 10.11 -6.03 -4.91
CA ALA A 482 11.25 -6.67 -4.28
C ALA A 482 12.12 -7.42 -5.30
N ILE A 483 11.49 -8.13 -6.24
CA ILE A 483 12.22 -8.83 -7.31
C ILE A 483 13.02 -7.83 -8.15
N LEU A 484 12.38 -6.75 -8.62
CA LEU A 484 13.00 -5.70 -9.43
C LEU A 484 14.16 -5.03 -8.68
N ALA A 485 13.97 -4.65 -7.41
CA ALA A 485 15.03 -4.04 -6.59
C ALA A 485 16.22 -4.99 -6.36
N SER A 486 16.01 -6.31 -6.40
CA SER A 486 17.06 -7.29 -6.19
C SER A 486 17.86 -7.67 -7.45
N LEU A 487 17.44 -7.27 -8.67
CA LEU A 487 18.03 -7.74 -9.94
C LEU A 487 19.56 -7.50 -10.01
N GLY A 488 20.02 -6.35 -9.55
CA GLY A 488 21.44 -5.97 -9.47
C GLY A 488 22.12 -6.23 -8.13
N ALA A 489 21.38 -6.74 -7.12
CA ALA A 489 21.88 -6.86 -5.75
C ALA A 489 22.65 -8.18 -5.50
N ASN A 490 23.27 -8.29 -4.34
CA ASN A 490 23.98 -9.48 -3.88
C ASN A 490 23.02 -10.68 -3.67
N ARG A 491 23.60 -11.89 -3.51
CA ARG A 491 22.78 -13.11 -3.37
C ARG A 491 21.84 -13.09 -2.16
N PRO A 492 22.26 -12.66 -0.96
CA PRO A 492 21.34 -12.47 0.18
C PRO A 492 20.13 -11.59 -0.14
N ALA A 493 20.31 -10.48 -0.85
CA ALA A 493 19.22 -9.62 -1.29
C ALA A 493 18.24 -10.34 -2.23
N LYS A 494 18.74 -11.11 -3.20
CA LYS A 494 17.92 -11.94 -4.10
C LYS A 494 17.16 -13.03 -3.33
N GLN A 495 17.80 -13.64 -2.32
CA GLN A 495 17.17 -14.63 -1.44
C GLN A 495 16.05 -14.01 -0.60
N ALA A 496 16.21 -12.77 -0.13
CA ALA A 496 15.15 -12.05 0.60
C ALA A 496 13.96 -11.71 -0.30
N ALA A 497 14.21 -11.27 -1.55
CA ALA A 497 13.15 -11.04 -2.53
C ALA A 497 12.39 -12.34 -2.87
N LEU A 498 13.10 -13.46 -3.03
CA LEU A 498 12.49 -14.78 -3.20
C LEU A 498 11.67 -15.19 -1.97
N ALA A 499 12.17 -14.96 -0.77
CA ALA A 499 11.43 -15.26 0.46
C ALA A 499 10.12 -14.45 0.55
N HIS A 500 10.13 -13.19 0.09
CA HIS A 500 8.92 -12.37 0.00
C HIS A 500 7.89 -12.96 -0.97
N PHE A 501 8.34 -13.41 -2.14
CA PHE A 501 7.48 -14.07 -3.13
C PHE A 501 6.88 -15.38 -2.59
N LEU A 502 7.73 -16.24 -1.99
CA LEU A 502 7.30 -17.51 -1.42
C LEU A 502 6.33 -17.32 -0.25
N PHE A 503 6.56 -16.35 0.62
CA PHE A 503 5.66 -16.04 1.74
C PHE A 503 4.23 -15.72 1.26
N ASN A 504 4.09 -14.84 0.28
CA ASN A 504 2.77 -14.46 -0.25
C ASN A 504 2.12 -15.60 -1.04
N THR A 505 2.91 -16.35 -1.81
CA THR A 505 2.41 -17.46 -2.61
C THR A 505 1.93 -18.63 -1.73
N ILE A 506 2.73 -19.03 -0.73
CA ILE A 506 2.35 -20.07 0.23
C ILE A 506 1.10 -19.65 1.00
N GLY A 507 1.05 -18.40 1.48
CA GLY A 507 -0.13 -17.86 2.14
C GLY A 507 -1.38 -17.93 1.27
N ALA A 508 -1.28 -17.47 0.01
CA ALA A 508 -2.40 -17.50 -0.92
C ALA A 508 -2.88 -18.93 -1.19
N VAL A 509 -1.97 -19.90 -1.36
CA VAL A 509 -2.32 -21.32 -1.52
C VAL A 509 -3.04 -21.86 -0.28
N LEU A 510 -2.56 -21.55 0.93
CA LEU A 510 -3.20 -21.95 2.18
C LEU A 510 -4.62 -21.36 2.30
N LEU A 511 -4.81 -20.09 1.91
CA LEU A 511 -6.13 -19.47 1.95
C LEU A 511 -7.07 -20.05 0.90
N ILE A 512 -6.60 -20.28 -0.33
CA ILE A 512 -7.38 -20.94 -1.38
C ILE A 512 -7.81 -22.34 -0.92
N ALA A 513 -6.92 -23.10 -0.27
CA ALA A 513 -7.28 -24.40 0.29
C ALA A 513 -8.44 -24.29 1.31
N SER A 514 -8.46 -23.22 2.11
CA SER A 514 -9.57 -22.95 3.05
C SER A 514 -10.89 -22.63 2.35
N PHE A 515 -10.89 -22.23 1.08
CA PHE A 515 -12.12 -21.98 0.33
C PHE A 515 -12.93 -23.25 0.05
N TYR A 516 -12.26 -24.41 0.06
CA TYR A 516 -12.86 -25.71 -0.22
C TYR A 516 -13.20 -26.49 1.05
N ILE A 517 -13.01 -25.90 2.24
CA ILE A 517 -13.42 -26.48 3.51
C ILE A 517 -14.76 -25.82 3.90
N PRO A 518 -15.89 -26.54 3.79
CA PRO A 518 -17.21 -25.97 4.10
C PRO A 518 -17.41 -25.80 5.60
N SER A 519 -18.17 -24.77 5.99
CA SER A 519 -18.60 -24.51 7.36
C SER A 519 -20.11 -24.29 7.43
N GLY A 520 -20.76 -24.99 8.38
CA GLY A 520 -22.20 -24.90 8.65
C GLY A 520 -23.12 -25.45 7.54
N ASN A 521 -24.43 -25.30 7.73
CA ASN A 521 -25.46 -25.87 6.84
C ASN A 521 -25.50 -25.20 5.45
N LYS A 522 -24.94 -23.98 5.32
CA LYS A 522 -24.93 -23.20 4.07
C LYS A 522 -23.71 -23.47 3.17
N HIS A 523 -22.81 -24.40 3.54
CA HIS A 523 -21.59 -24.73 2.79
C HIS A 523 -20.69 -23.52 2.47
N ILE A 524 -20.69 -22.50 3.33
CA ILE A 524 -19.86 -21.31 3.16
C ILE A 524 -18.40 -21.70 3.48
N PRO A 525 -17.41 -21.23 2.69
CA PRO A 525 -16.00 -21.39 3.01
C PRO A 525 -15.66 -21.02 4.45
N ILE A 526 -14.91 -21.88 5.16
CA ILE A 526 -14.62 -21.71 6.59
C ILE A 526 -13.99 -20.37 6.92
N TYR A 527 -13.08 -19.90 6.07
CA TYR A 527 -12.44 -18.61 6.24
C TYR A 527 -13.42 -17.45 6.10
N LEU A 528 -14.28 -17.47 5.08
CA LEU A 528 -15.26 -16.40 4.87
C LEU A 528 -16.33 -16.38 5.97
N ALA A 529 -16.76 -17.56 6.41
CA ALA A 529 -17.65 -17.70 7.56
C ALA A 529 -17.01 -17.13 8.84
N PHE A 530 -15.72 -17.40 9.06
CA PHE A 530 -14.98 -16.82 10.19
C PHE A 530 -14.93 -15.29 10.11
N ILE A 531 -14.60 -14.71 8.94
CA ILE A 531 -14.58 -13.26 8.76
C ILE A 531 -15.96 -12.64 9.01
N ASN A 532 -17.03 -13.23 8.48
CA ASN A 532 -18.41 -12.77 8.73
C ASN A 532 -18.77 -12.85 10.23
N SER A 533 -18.28 -13.85 10.96
CA SER A 533 -18.59 -14.00 12.39
C SER A 533 -17.92 -12.96 13.30
N ILE A 534 -16.77 -12.44 12.90
CA ILE A 534 -16.00 -11.46 13.71
C ILE A 534 -16.19 -10.01 13.24
N THR A 535 -16.88 -9.82 12.10
CA THR A 535 -17.09 -8.51 11.49
C THR A 535 -18.55 -8.10 11.66
N PRO A 536 -18.86 -6.87 12.12
CA PRO A 536 -20.25 -6.43 12.21
C PRO A 536 -20.95 -6.35 10.85
N GLY A 537 -22.12 -6.97 10.75
CA GLY A 537 -22.94 -7.06 9.54
C GLY A 537 -23.03 -8.50 9.02
N ASP A 538 -23.88 -8.73 8.03
CA ASP A 538 -23.91 -9.99 7.28
C ASP A 538 -23.62 -9.73 5.80
N VAL A 539 -22.46 -10.17 5.34
CA VAL A 539 -22.04 -10.00 3.95
C VAL A 539 -22.73 -10.99 3.00
N PHE A 540 -23.36 -12.03 3.55
CA PHE A 540 -24.09 -13.05 2.79
C PHE A 540 -25.63 -12.86 2.82
N ALA A 541 -26.10 -11.75 3.39
CA ALA A 541 -27.49 -11.33 3.28
C ALA A 541 -27.82 -10.91 1.82
N GLU A 542 -29.12 -10.87 1.49
CA GLU A 542 -29.56 -10.43 0.15
C GLU A 542 -29.12 -9.01 -0.19
N VAL A 543 -29.06 -8.14 0.81
CA VAL A 543 -28.39 -6.86 0.73
C VAL A 543 -27.11 -6.98 1.55
N PRO A 544 -25.94 -7.18 0.91
CA PRO A 544 -24.68 -7.33 1.62
C PRO A 544 -24.40 -6.11 2.50
N GLN A 545 -24.04 -6.36 3.76
CA GLN A 545 -23.78 -5.31 4.73
C GLN A 545 -22.27 -5.16 4.98
N ASN A 546 -21.79 -3.91 5.01
CA ASN A 546 -20.40 -3.57 5.34
C ASN A 546 -19.36 -4.40 4.55
N ILE A 547 -19.57 -4.61 3.26
CA ILE A 547 -18.72 -5.48 2.43
C ILE A 547 -17.25 -5.01 2.44
N GLU A 548 -17.00 -3.70 2.42
CA GLU A 548 -15.66 -3.11 2.47
C GLU A 548 -14.95 -3.43 3.78
N ARG A 549 -15.70 -3.47 4.89
CA ARG A 549 -15.18 -3.84 6.22
C ARG A 549 -14.82 -5.31 6.27
N HIS A 550 -15.66 -6.17 5.71
CA HIS A 550 -15.38 -7.61 5.61
C HIS A 550 -14.12 -7.87 4.77
N ILE A 551 -13.95 -7.17 3.65
CA ILE A 551 -12.76 -7.29 2.79
C ILE A 551 -11.50 -6.82 3.54
N ALA A 552 -11.55 -5.68 4.22
CA ALA A 552 -10.41 -5.20 5.00
C ALA A 552 -10.07 -6.09 6.19
N MET A 553 -11.07 -6.67 6.86
CA MET A 553 -10.86 -7.62 7.95
C MET A 553 -10.23 -8.92 7.44
N ALA A 554 -10.73 -9.44 6.32
CA ALA A 554 -10.11 -10.56 5.64
C ALA A 554 -8.64 -10.26 5.32
N HIS A 555 -8.33 -9.09 4.75
CA HIS A 555 -6.93 -8.73 4.44
C HIS A 555 -6.02 -8.75 5.68
N THR A 556 -6.48 -8.18 6.79
CA THR A 556 -5.74 -8.19 8.07
C THR A 556 -5.55 -9.61 8.59
N ILE A 557 -6.63 -10.37 8.73
CA ILE A 557 -6.57 -11.74 9.27
C ILE A 557 -5.72 -12.64 8.38
N PHE A 558 -5.82 -12.53 7.06
CA PHE A 558 -4.98 -13.28 6.13
C PHE A 558 -3.49 -13.01 6.38
N ASN A 559 -3.06 -11.75 6.39
CA ASN A 559 -1.65 -11.42 6.56
C ASN A 559 -1.13 -11.79 7.95
N VAL A 560 -1.94 -11.60 8.99
CA VAL A 560 -1.59 -11.98 10.37
C VAL A 560 -1.48 -13.50 10.51
N LEU A 561 -2.45 -14.27 10.02
CA LEU A 561 -2.41 -15.73 10.05
C LEU A 561 -1.23 -16.27 9.24
N ASN A 562 -1.01 -15.75 8.03
CA ASN A 562 0.12 -16.16 7.19
C ASN A 562 1.46 -15.91 7.90
N ALA A 563 1.63 -14.73 8.51
CA ALA A 563 2.81 -14.41 9.30
C ALA A 563 2.97 -15.34 10.50
N LEU A 564 1.91 -15.61 11.27
CA LEU A 564 1.95 -16.49 12.44
C LEU A 564 2.28 -17.94 12.07
N ILE A 565 1.69 -18.46 10.99
CA ILE A 565 1.93 -19.81 10.49
C ILE A 565 3.37 -19.96 10.03
N LEU A 566 3.91 -18.98 9.29
CA LEU A 566 5.25 -19.05 8.71
C LEU A 566 6.37 -18.54 9.63
N LEU A 567 6.04 -17.85 10.73
CA LEU A 567 7.02 -17.38 11.73
C LEU A 567 7.97 -18.49 12.22
N PRO A 568 7.50 -19.67 12.68
CA PRO A 568 8.41 -20.75 13.10
C PRO A 568 9.24 -21.32 11.95
N PHE A 569 8.84 -21.08 10.70
CA PHE A 569 9.51 -21.57 9.50
C PHE A 569 10.44 -20.54 8.84
N ILE A 570 10.75 -19.39 9.48
CA ILE A 570 11.68 -18.39 8.92
C ILE A 570 13.04 -19.00 8.56
N ARG A 571 13.61 -19.84 9.44
CA ARG A 571 14.89 -20.51 9.16
C ARG A 571 14.78 -21.54 8.03
N PRO A 572 13.82 -22.49 8.05
CA PRO A 572 13.56 -23.36 6.90
C PRO A 572 13.36 -22.62 5.58
N LEU A 573 12.61 -21.50 5.59
CA LEU A 573 12.38 -20.68 4.41
C LEU A 573 13.68 -20.03 3.91
N ALA A 574 14.52 -19.51 4.82
CA ALA A 574 15.84 -19.00 4.47
C ALA A 574 16.71 -20.09 3.82
N MET A 575 16.73 -21.30 4.40
CA MET A 575 17.47 -22.45 3.83
C MET A 575 16.93 -22.85 2.46
N LEU A 576 15.61 -22.79 2.25
CA LEU A 576 15.00 -23.05 0.95
C LEU A 576 15.44 -21.99 -0.08
N CYS A 577 15.44 -20.72 0.28
CA CYS A 577 15.94 -19.65 -0.58
C CYS A 577 17.43 -19.80 -0.90
N GLU A 578 18.26 -20.19 0.08
CA GLU A 578 19.67 -20.51 -0.13
C GLU A 578 19.87 -21.73 -1.02
N LYS A 579 18.97 -22.71 -0.98
CA LYS A 579 19.01 -23.87 -1.88
C LYS A 579 18.66 -23.49 -3.32
N ILE A 580 17.65 -22.64 -3.52
CA ILE A 580 17.20 -22.18 -4.85
C ILE A 580 18.22 -21.19 -5.44
N ILE A 581 18.78 -20.30 -4.62
CA ILE A 581 19.82 -19.34 -4.98
C ILE A 581 21.04 -19.61 -4.10
N PRO A 582 21.96 -20.53 -4.49
CA PRO A 582 23.11 -20.94 -3.70
C PRO A 582 23.96 -19.76 -3.21
N PRO A 583 24.57 -19.77 -2.03
CA PRO A 583 25.58 -18.77 -1.66
C PRO A 583 26.84 -18.90 -2.55
N ARG A 584 27.61 -17.82 -2.70
CA ARG A 584 28.86 -17.81 -3.49
C ARG A 584 30.04 -18.25 -2.61
N LYS A 585 31.00 -19.02 -3.16
CA LYS A 585 32.26 -19.34 -2.46
C LYS A 585 33.02 -18.02 -2.21
N GLY A 586 33.28 -17.70 -0.94
CA GLY A 586 33.92 -16.44 -0.50
C GLY A 586 33.04 -15.46 0.28
N GLY A 587 31.77 -15.79 0.55
CA GLY A 587 30.86 -14.93 1.34
C GLY A 587 30.16 -13.83 0.52
N PRO A 588 29.22 -13.09 1.12
CA PRO A 588 28.49 -12.04 0.41
C PRO A 588 29.39 -10.82 0.15
N ARG A 589 29.53 -10.41 -1.12
CA ARG A 589 30.09 -9.10 -1.47
C ARG A 589 29.03 -8.05 -1.15
N THR A 590 29.24 -7.28 -0.08
CA THR A 590 28.34 -6.18 0.30
C THR A 590 28.59 -4.99 -0.60
N GLN A 591 27.52 -4.34 -1.05
CA GLN A 591 27.62 -3.09 -1.81
C GLN A 591 27.69 -1.92 -0.83
N LEU A 592 28.79 -1.17 -0.89
CA LEU A 592 28.92 0.10 -0.18
C LEU A 592 28.10 1.17 -0.93
N LEU A 593 27.56 2.17 -0.22
CA LEU A 593 26.78 3.27 -0.81
C LEU A 593 25.55 2.79 -1.63
N GLU A 594 24.76 1.90 -1.03
CA GLU A 594 23.62 1.25 -1.68
C GLU A 594 22.54 2.24 -2.17
N PRO A 595 22.27 2.37 -3.48
CA PRO A 595 21.32 3.35 -4.02
C PRO A 595 19.90 3.23 -3.47
N HIS A 596 19.43 2.03 -3.15
CA HIS A 596 18.09 1.83 -2.60
C HIS A 596 17.93 2.43 -1.19
N LEU A 597 19.03 2.68 -0.46
CA LEU A 597 19.00 3.34 0.84
C LEU A 597 18.85 4.87 0.74
N LEU A 598 18.95 5.47 -0.45
CA LEU A 598 18.71 6.91 -0.66
C LEU A 598 17.28 7.34 -0.29
N ALA A 599 16.32 6.42 -0.29
CA ALA A 599 14.96 6.68 0.21
C ALA A 599 14.90 6.82 1.74
N THR A 600 15.96 6.43 2.45
CA THR A 600 16.11 6.48 3.91
C THR A 600 17.38 7.22 4.27
N PRO A 601 17.37 8.57 4.31
CA PRO A 601 18.56 9.38 4.48
C PRO A 601 19.45 8.99 5.66
N THR A 602 18.85 8.60 6.78
CA THR A 602 19.60 8.15 7.96
C THR A 602 20.48 6.93 7.69
N ALA A 603 19.94 5.92 6.99
CA ALA A 603 20.68 4.72 6.62
C ALA A 603 21.72 5.01 5.53
N ALA A 604 21.40 5.91 4.61
CA ALA A 604 22.32 6.36 3.58
C ALA A 604 23.54 7.07 4.18
N LEU A 605 23.34 7.98 5.14
CA LEU A 605 24.42 8.69 5.84
C LEU A 605 25.30 7.73 6.67
N GLU A 606 24.72 6.68 7.25
CA GLU A 606 25.47 5.63 7.95
C GLU A 606 26.40 4.84 7.01
N GLN A 607 25.95 4.56 5.77
CA GLN A 607 26.81 3.97 4.74
C GLN A 607 27.97 4.87 4.37
N VAL A 608 27.75 6.18 4.31
CA VAL A 608 28.83 7.16 4.06
C VAL A 608 29.86 7.14 5.17
N VAL A 609 29.43 7.16 6.44
CA VAL A 609 30.37 7.06 7.58
C VAL A 609 31.18 5.76 7.53
N LYS A 610 30.53 4.64 7.20
CA LYS A 610 31.22 3.35 7.02
C LYS A 610 32.22 3.39 5.84
N ALA A 611 31.87 4.08 4.76
CA ALA A 611 32.75 4.27 3.61
C ALA A 611 33.99 5.10 3.97
N ILE A 612 33.80 6.25 4.61
CA ILE A 612 34.89 7.11 5.09
C ILE A 612 35.79 6.34 6.05
N ARG A 613 35.22 5.57 6.99
CA ARG A 613 36.00 4.72 7.91
C ARG A 613 36.86 3.69 7.16
N ASN A 614 36.36 3.13 6.07
CA ASN A 614 37.14 2.21 5.24
C ASN A 614 38.23 2.96 4.46
N MET A 615 37.93 4.12 3.88
CA MET A 615 38.92 4.97 3.21
C MET A 615 40.06 5.31 4.17
N VAL A 616 39.77 5.85 5.37
CA VAL A 616 40.82 6.17 6.36
C VAL A 616 41.67 4.95 6.73
N ARG A 617 41.06 3.77 6.88
CA ARG A 617 41.79 2.53 7.18
C ARG A 617 42.72 2.12 6.04
N ASP A 618 42.22 2.15 4.82
CA ASP A 618 42.96 1.71 3.63
C ASP A 618 44.06 2.74 3.29
N SER A 619 43.75 4.05 3.34
CA SER A 619 44.74 5.13 3.23
C SER A 619 45.84 5.01 4.30
N TRP A 620 45.48 4.76 5.56
CA TRP A 620 46.47 4.58 6.63
C TRP A 620 47.36 3.35 6.43
N ARG A 621 46.80 2.25 5.90
CA ARG A 621 47.57 1.06 5.54
C ARG A 621 48.57 1.35 4.42
N MET A 622 48.21 2.15 3.43
CA MET A 622 49.13 2.59 2.36
C MET A 622 50.27 3.43 2.93
N ILE A 623 49.97 4.33 3.87
CA ILE A 623 50.95 5.15 4.57
C ILE A 623 51.89 4.29 5.43
N ASP A 624 51.37 3.28 6.14
CA ASP A 624 52.19 2.32 6.91
C ASP A 624 53.18 1.57 6.03
N GLN A 625 52.73 1.08 4.88
CA GLN A 625 53.61 0.43 3.92
C GLN A 625 54.65 1.40 3.35
N SER A 626 54.24 2.62 3.01
CA SER A 626 55.14 3.64 2.46
C SER A 626 56.24 4.05 3.44
N VAL A 627 55.92 4.22 4.72
CA VAL A 627 56.91 4.58 5.74
C VAL A 627 57.74 3.37 6.15
N ASN A 628 57.12 2.29 6.62
CA ASN A 628 57.83 1.18 7.29
C ASN A 628 58.46 0.18 6.33
N LYS A 629 57.88 0.00 5.14
CA LYS A 629 58.44 -0.90 4.12
C LYS A 629 59.31 -0.13 3.12
N HIS A 630 58.80 0.96 2.55
CA HIS A 630 59.49 1.62 1.44
C HIS A 630 60.54 2.63 1.89
N PHE A 631 60.21 3.55 2.81
CA PHE A 631 61.14 4.58 3.26
C PHE A 631 62.19 4.05 4.25
N VAL A 632 61.78 3.36 5.32
CA VAL A 632 62.69 2.92 6.39
C VAL A 632 63.59 1.77 5.95
N LYS A 633 63.07 0.77 5.23
CA LYS A 633 63.86 -0.39 4.77
C LYS A 633 64.51 -0.18 3.41
N LEU A 634 64.15 0.89 2.69
CA LEU A 634 64.59 1.14 1.31
C LEU A 634 64.32 -0.05 0.38
N ASP A 635 63.20 -0.74 0.60
CA ASP A 635 62.73 -1.87 -0.21
C ASP A 635 61.76 -1.32 -1.27
N ILE A 636 62.30 -0.85 -2.39
CA ILE A 636 61.53 -0.18 -3.45
C ILE A 636 61.74 -0.96 -4.74
N ASP A 637 60.66 -1.56 -5.24
CA ASP A 637 60.57 -2.13 -6.58
C ASP A 637 59.40 -1.48 -7.34
N GLN A 638 59.38 -1.68 -8.66
CA GLN A 638 58.34 -1.13 -9.53
C GLN A 638 56.96 -1.73 -9.22
N ASP A 639 56.92 -3.01 -8.85
CA ASP A 639 55.68 -3.74 -8.56
C ASP A 639 54.97 -3.19 -7.29
N ALA A 640 55.72 -2.74 -6.29
CA ALA A 640 55.17 -2.09 -5.11
C ALA A 640 54.63 -0.68 -5.42
N PHE A 641 55.29 0.06 -6.31
CA PHE A 641 54.81 1.38 -6.76
C PHE A 641 53.49 1.23 -7.52
N ASP A 642 53.44 0.32 -8.49
CA ASP A 642 52.26 0.08 -9.32
C ASP A 642 51.07 -0.37 -8.45
N LYS A 643 51.30 -1.23 -7.43
CA LYS A 643 50.27 -1.65 -6.48
C LYS A 643 49.74 -0.50 -5.62
N LEU A 644 50.60 0.40 -5.15
CA LEU A 644 50.16 1.53 -4.32
C LEU A 644 49.40 2.57 -5.16
N ALA A 645 49.81 2.81 -6.41
CA ALA A 645 49.06 3.63 -7.36
C ALA A 645 47.68 3.03 -7.66
N GLU A 646 47.59 1.70 -7.84
CA GLU A 646 46.30 1.01 -7.96
C GLU A 646 45.45 1.05 -6.68
N GLU A 647 46.05 1.22 -5.50
CA GLU A 647 45.31 1.41 -4.24
C GLU A 647 44.85 2.87 -4.07
N GLU A 648 45.66 3.86 -4.47
CA GLU A 648 45.31 5.28 -4.53
C GLU A 648 44.12 5.54 -5.46
N GLU A 649 44.15 5.01 -6.69
CA GLU A 649 43.05 5.17 -7.66
C GLU A 649 41.72 4.61 -7.13
N LYS A 650 41.78 3.57 -6.28
CA LYS A 650 40.59 3.05 -5.59
C LYS A 650 40.05 4.03 -4.56
N ILE A 651 40.92 4.71 -3.81
CA ILE A 651 40.52 5.74 -2.85
C ILE A 651 39.89 6.94 -3.57
N ASP A 652 40.47 7.40 -4.69
CA ASP A 652 39.91 8.47 -5.54
C ASP A 652 38.52 8.12 -6.06
N THR A 653 38.38 6.90 -6.57
CA THR A 653 37.08 6.40 -7.02
C THR A 653 36.07 6.38 -5.86
N MET A 654 36.49 5.95 -4.66
CA MET A 654 35.63 5.98 -3.48
C MET A 654 35.26 7.40 -3.04
N GLN A 655 36.17 8.38 -3.13
CA GLN A 655 35.88 9.79 -2.85
C GLN A 655 34.80 10.33 -3.81
N ALA A 656 34.93 10.04 -5.11
CA ALA A 656 33.96 10.42 -6.13
C ALA A 656 32.59 9.79 -5.85
N ASP A 657 32.56 8.49 -5.56
CA ASP A 657 31.32 7.76 -5.24
C ASP A 657 30.63 8.29 -3.98
N VAL A 658 31.39 8.52 -2.89
CA VAL A 658 30.86 9.10 -1.64
C VAL A 658 30.28 10.50 -1.89
N THR A 659 31.00 11.32 -2.64
CA THR A 659 30.57 12.68 -2.99
C THR A 659 29.30 12.67 -3.82
N GLU A 660 29.24 11.85 -4.86
CA GLU A 660 28.05 11.71 -5.69
C GLU A 660 26.85 11.22 -4.86
N TYR A 661 27.09 10.26 -3.96
CA TYR A 661 26.07 9.73 -3.08
C TYR A 661 25.54 10.78 -2.09
N LEU A 662 26.41 11.60 -1.49
CA LEU A 662 26.03 12.72 -0.63
C LEU A 662 25.22 13.77 -1.39
N VAL A 663 25.61 14.11 -2.63
CA VAL A 663 24.83 15.00 -3.50
C VAL A 663 23.46 14.41 -3.81
N LYS A 664 23.36 13.10 -4.09
CA LYS A 664 22.07 12.42 -4.30
C LYS A 664 21.18 12.48 -3.05
N ILE A 665 21.77 12.41 -1.84
CA ILE A 665 21.05 12.61 -0.57
C ILE A 665 20.56 14.05 -0.45
N MET A 666 21.42 15.06 -0.69
CA MET A 666 21.05 16.50 -0.62
C MET A 666 19.87 16.85 -1.52
N ARG A 667 19.77 16.22 -2.68
CA ARG A 667 18.68 16.45 -3.65
C ARG A 667 17.32 15.91 -3.18
N LYS A 668 17.25 15.16 -2.08
CA LYS A 668 15.98 14.63 -1.54
C LYS A 668 15.30 15.66 -0.63
N HIS A 669 14.03 15.96 -0.91
CA HIS A 669 13.19 16.90 -0.14
C HIS A 669 12.76 16.42 1.27
N THR A 670 13.44 15.42 1.83
CA THR A 670 13.03 14.73 3.07
C THR A 670 14.07 14.84 4.19
N LEU A 671 15.18 15.56 3.99
CA LEU A 671 16.23 15.72 4.99
C LEU A 671 15.76 16.54 6.19
N THR A 672 16.10 16.11 7.41
CA THR A 672 15.98 16.94 8.63
C THR A 672 17.04 18.03 8.65
N ASP A 673 16.81 19.07 9.45
CA ASP A 673 17.78 20.17 9.62
C ASP A 673 19.13 19.58 10.06
N HIS A 674 19.11 18.67 11.03
CA HIS A 674 20.28 17.92 11.49
C HIS A 674 20.92 17.04 10.39
N GLN A 675 20.13 16.36 9.56
CA GLN A 675 20.70 15.59 8.44
C GLN A 675 21.37 16.48 7.38
N SER A 676 20.85 17.70 7.20
CA SER A 676 21.40 18.67 6.25
C SER A 676 22.72 19.26 6.76
N GLU A 677 22.84 19.50 8.06
CA GLU A 677 24.08 19.94 8.73
C GLU A 677 25.19 18.87 8.66
N LEU A 678 24.82 17.58 8.62
CA LEU A 678 25.80 16.49 8.57
C LEU A 678 26.54 16.37 7.23
N ILE A 679 25.87 16.71 6.12
CA ILE A 679 26.40 16.44 4.78
C ILE A 679 27.72 17.18 4.52
N PRO A 680 27.86 18.49 4.80
CA PRO A 680 29.14 19.19 4.67
C PRO A 680 30.26 18.56 5.50
N LEU A 681 29.97 18.12 6.74
CA LEU A 681 30.96 17.47 7.60
C LEU A 681 31.48 16.17 6.97
N LEU A 682 30.59 15.35 6.41
CA LEU A 682 30.97 14.11 5.74
C LEU A 682 31.76 14.37 4.44
N MET A 683 31.40 15.41 3.68
CA MET A 683 32.17 15.83 2.50
C MET A 683 33.61 16.19 2.88
N HIS A 684 33.79 16.98 3.94
CA HIS A 684 35.12 17.35 4.42
C HIS A 684 35.93 16.14 4.90
N CYS A 685 35.33 15.25 5.70
CA CYS A 685 36.02 14.02 6.12
C CYS A 685 36.39 13.09 4.95
N THR A 686 35.59 13.07 3.89
CA THR A 686 35.89 12.29 2.68
C THR A 686 37.12 12.85 1.97
N ASN A 687 37.22 14.19 1.85
CA ASN A 687 38.40 14.84 1.30
C ASN A 687 39.64 14.61 2.18
N ASP A 688 39.54 14.76 3.50
CA ASP A 688 40.69 14.49 4.38
C ASP A 688 41.15 13.01 4.27
N ALA A 689 40.24 12.06 4.08
CA ALA A 689 40.59 10.65 3.89
C ALA A 689 41.32 10.35 2.56
N GLU A 690 40.95 11.04 1.48
CA GLU A 690 41.68 11.00 0.20
C GLU A 690 43.05 11.67 0.34
N ARG A 691 43.14 12.85 0.96
CA ARG A 691 44.43 13.51 1.20
C ARG A 691 45.43 12.67 1.98
N ILE A 692 44.96 11.84 2.92
CA ILE A 692 45.83 10.87 3.61
C ILE A 692 46.42 9.86 2.61
N ALA A 693 45.65 9.41 1.63
CA ALA A 693 46.15 8.52 0.58
C ALA A 693 47.15 9.22 -0.35
N ASP A 694 46.88 10.46 -0.78
CA ASP A 694 47.77 11.24 -1.67
C ASP A 694 49.22 11.32 -1.15
N HIS A 695 49.39 11.49 0.17
CA HIS A 695 50.71 11.59 0.80
C HIS A 695 51.55 10.30 0.64
N THR A 696 50.94 9.17 0.30
CA THR A 696 51.62 7.91 -0.05
C THR A 696 52.59 8.13 -1.20
N ALA A 697 52.14 8.79 -2.29
CA ALA A 697 52.96 9.04 -3.46
C ALA A 697 54.18 9.93 -3.13
N ASN A 698 53.98 10.94 -2.29
CA ASN A 698 55.05 11.83 -1.82
C ASN A 698 56.10 11.04 -1.02
N ILE A 699 55.67 10.21 -0.06
CA ILE A 699 56.57 9.42 0.79
C ILE A 699 57.38 8.42 -0.05
N ILE A 700 56.77 7.79 -1.05
CA ILE A 700 57.48 6.87 -1.95
C ILE A 700 58.51 7.62 -2.80
N ALA A 701 58.16 8.79 -3.35
CA ALA A 701 59.10 9.62 -4.10
C ALA A 701 60.31 10.04 -3.24
N LEU A 702 60.08 10.33 -1.96
CA LEU A 702 61.15 10.58 -0.99
C LEU A 702 62.01 9.33 -0.74
N ALA A 703 61.39 8.16 -0.62
CA ALA A 703 62.09 6.88 -0.47
C ALA A 703 62.96 6.58 -1.70
N GLU A 704 62.47 6.83 -2.91
CA GLU A 704 63.22 6.63 -4.16
C GLU A 704 64.42 7.58 -4.24
N ARG A 705 64.23 8.86 -3.91
CA ARG A 705 65.32 9.84 -3.80
C ARG A 705 66.38 9.42 -2.79
N LEU A 706 65.96 8.89 -1.64
CA LEU A 706 66.87 8.39 -0.60
C LEU A 706 67.63 7.13 -1.07
N SER A 707 66.99 6.27 -1.86
CA SER A 707 67.63 5.09 -2.44
C SER A 707 68.73 5.43 -3.46
N LYS A 708 68.62 6.59 -4.12
CA LYS A 708 69.59 7.10 -5.10
C LYS A 708 70.73 7.91 -4.45
N SER A 709 70.64 8.24 -3.17
CA SER A 709 71.70 8.94 -2.41
C SER A 709 72.67 7.93 -1.76
N ASP A 710 73.55 8.38 -0.83
CA ASP A 710 74.44 7.52 -0.04
C ASP A 710 73.72 6.51 0.90
N LYS A 711 72.39 6.36 0.80
CA LYS A 711 71.53 5.36 1.47
C LYS A 711 71.60 5.29 3.00
N LYS A 712 72.18 6.29 3.68
CA LYS A 712 72.34 6.29 5.13
C LYS A 712 71.66 7.48 5.80
N LEU A 713 70.49 7.22 6.37
CA LEU A 713 69.97 8.03 7.48
C LEU A 713 70.72 7.69 8.75
N SER A 714 70.86 8.67 9.66
CA SER A 714 71.45 8.42 10.97
C SER A 714 70.50 7.57 11.83
N ASN A 715 71.05 6.77 12.75
CA ASN A 715 70.22 6.02 13.72
C ASN A 715 69.32 6.95 14.56
N ALA A 716 69.76 8.20 14.80
CA ALA A 716 68.95 9.21 15.47
C ALA A 716 67.75 9.63 14.62
N SER A 717 67.95 9.85 13.32
CA SER A 717 66.88 10.14 12.35
C SER A 717 65.84 9.02 12.27
N LEU A 718 66.29 7.75 12.22
CA LEU A 718 65.37 6.61 12.20
C LEU A 718 64.55 6.49 13.47
N LYS A 719 65.15 6.67 14.66
CA LYS A 719 64.43 6.68 15.94
C LYS A 719 63.43 7.84 16.05
N ALA A 720 63.77 9.00 15.48
CA ALA A 720 62.87 10.15 15.45
C ALA A 720 61.63 9.85 14.58
N ILE A 721 61.83 9.30 13.38
CA ILE A 721 60.72 8.83 12.51
C ILE A 721 59.85 7.81 13.24
N GLU A 722 60.47 6.78 13.84
CA GLU A 722 59.76 5.73 14.59
C GLU A 722 58.89 6.32 15.72
N LYS A 723 59.40 7.33 16.44
CA LYS A 723 58.65 8.00 17.52
C LYS A 723 57.44 8.79 17.00
N VAL A 724 57.59 9.52 15.89
CA VAL A 724 56.46 10.26 15.26
C VAL A 724 55.46 9.26 14.70
N TRP A 725 55.93 8.23 14.00
CA TRP A 725 55.12 7.16 13.43
C TRP A 725 54.23 6.48 14.46
N HIS A 726 54.78 6.11 15.62
CA HIS A 726 53.99 5.49 16.69
C HIS A 726 52.86 6.38 17.21
N ILE A 727 53.04 7.71 17.24
CA ILE A 727 51.99 8.62 17.68
C ILE A 727 50.91 8.73 16.60
N LEU A 728 51.30 8.88 15.34
CA LEU A 728 50.37 8.91 14.21
C LEU A 728 49.57 7.60 14.07
N ASN A 729 50.21 6.44 14.23
CA ASN A 729 49.50 5.15 14.16
C ASN A 729 48.42 5.03 15.25
N ASN A 730 48.74 5.45 16.47
CA ASN A 730 47.76 5.47 17.55
C ASN A 730 46.62 6.47 17.27
N GLU A 731 46.94 7.62 16.66
CA GLU A 731 45.95 8.61 16.25
C GLU A 731 45.02 8.08 15.15
N ALA A 732 45.57 7.46 14.10
CA ALA A 732 44.80 6.86 13.02
C ALA A 732 43.86 5.75 13.53
N GLU A 733 44.35 4.87 14.40
CA GLU A 733 43.51 3.86 15.06
C GLU A 733 42.39 4.51 15.89
N SER A 734 42.71 5.56 16.65
CA SER A 734 41.72 6.31 17.45
C SER A 734 40.67 6.99 16.56
N VAL A 735 41.05 7.54 15.41
CA VAL A 735 40.14 8.18 14.43
C VAL A 735 39.22 7.14 13.78
N ILE A 736 39.75 5.99 13.35
CA ILE A 736 38.97 4.90 12.77
C ILE A 736 37.94 4.38 13.77
N GLU A 737 38.30 4.29 15.05
CA GLU A 737 37.36 3.95 16.12
C GLU A 737 36.35 5.07 16.38
N ALA A 738 36.77 6.34 16.46
CA ALA A 738 35.89 7.49 16.71
C ALA A 738 34.82 7.69 15.62
N LEU A 739 35.11 7.39 14.34
CA LEU A 739 34.12 7.37 13.26
C LEU A 739 33.06 6.28 13.43
N GLY A 740 33.35 5.21 14.19
CA GLY A 740 32.44 4.09 14.41
C GLY A 740 31.92 3.94 15.84
N SER A 741 32.36 4.78 16.78
CA SER A 741 32.17 4.59 18.22
C SER A 741 31.85 5.91 18.93
N THR A 742 31.11 5.81 20.03
CA THR A 742 30.69 6.93 20.86
C THR A 742 31.60 7.11 22.08
N ASN A 743 32.77 6.46 22.11
CA ASN A 743 33.65 6.47 23.26
C ASN A 743 34.40 7.81 23.36
N GLU A 744 34.00 8.67 24.31
CA GLU A 744 34.65 9.96 24.59
C GLU A 744 36.16 9.85 24.80
N LYS A 745 36.64 8.71 25.32
CA LYS A 745 38.06 8.51 25.59
C LYS A 745 38.87 8.44 24.30
N GLU A 746 38.34 7.77 23.27
CA GLU A 746 39.00 7.64 21.95
C GLU A 746 38.97 8.97 21.20
N ILE A 747 37.84 9.68 21.25
CA ILE A 747 37.69 11.02 20.67
C ILE A 747 38.71 12.00 21.28
N ARG A 748 38.88 11.99 22.61
CA ARG A 748 39.89 12.82 23.28
C ARG A 748 41.33 12.36 23.05
N SER A 749 41.54 11.09 22.75
CA SER A 749 42.86 10.54 22.43
C SER A 749 43.33 11.06 21.08
N ALA A 750 42.46 10.98 20.06
CA ALA A 750 42.73 11.50 18.73
C ALA A 750 43.10 13.00 18.76
N LEU A 751 42.28 13.83 19.42
CA LEU A 751 42.49 15.30 19.50
C LEU A 751 43.74 15.76 20.28
N LYS A 752 44.44 14.86 20.98
CA LYS A 752 45.64 15.22 21.77
C LYS A 752 46.96 14.99 21.01
N SER A 753 46.92 14.27 19.90
CA SER A 753 48.13 13.78 19.22
C SER A 753 48.76 14.84 18.32
N GLU A 754 47.96 15.63 17.60
CA GLU A 754 48.43 16.71 16.70
C GLU A 754 49.45 17.66 17.35
N ARG A 755 49.11 18.29 18.49
CA ARG A 755 50.04 19.21 19.19
C ARG A 755 51.36 18.55 19.58
N LYS A 756 51.33 17.24 19.84
CA LYS A 756 52.51 16.47 20.20
C LYS A 756 53.34 16.15 18.95
N ILE A 757 52.69 15.86 17.82
CA ILE A 757 53.34 15.65 16.53
C ILE A 757 54.05 16.94 16.09
N ASN A 758 53.36 18.07 16.01
CA ASN A 758 53.92 19.35 15.53
C ASN A 758 55.10 19.82 16.41
N LYS A 759 55.03 19.53 17.72
CA LYS A 759 56.15 19.81 18.63
C LYS A 759 57.36 18.90 18.33
N LEU A 760 57.13 17.61 18.16
CA LEU A 760 58.20 16.63 17.90
C LEU A 760 58.82 16.80 16.52
N THR A 761 58.03 17.07 15.47
CA THR A 761 58.54 17.32 14.12
C THR A 761 59.48 18.52 14.11
N LYS A 762 59.08 19.62 14.75
CA LYS A 762 59.92 20.81 14.91
C LYS A 762 61.19 20.55 15.72
N GLU A 763 61.09 19.88 16.86
CA GLU A 763 62.26 19.48 17.67
C GLU A 763 63.25 18.63 16.83
N PHE A 764 62.73 17.67 16.07
CA PHE A 764 63.55 16.80 15.23
C PHE A 764 64.12 17.46 13.98
N GLU A 765 63.47 18.49 13.45
CA GLU A 765 64.00 19.35 12.39
C GLU A 765 65.19 20.17 12.91
N GLU A 766 65.05 20.82 14.07
CA GLU A 766 66.13 21.60 14.71
C GLU A 766 67.35 20.70 15.03
N GLU A 767 67.12 19.51 15.60
CA GLU A 767 68.18 18.53 15.83
C GLU A 767 68.88 18.10 14.53
N ASN A 768 68.13 18.00 13.43
CA ASN A 768 68.68 17.62 12.14
C ASN A 768 69.57 18.70 11.53
N ILE A 769 69.19 19.98 11.66
CA ILE A 769 69.99 21.13 11.24
C ILE A 769 71.32 21.16 12.02
N GLU A 770 71.28 20.89 13.33
CA GLU A 770 72.51 20.80 14.14
C GLU A 770 73.41 19.63 13.74
N ARG A 771 72.83 18.47 13.35
CA ARG A 771 73.60 17.35 12.79
C ARG A 771 74.27 17.71 11.47
N LEU A 772 73.57 18.45 10.61
CA LEU A 772 74.09 18.94 9.33
C LEU A 772 75.25 19.91 9.56
N ARG A 773 75.09 20.87 10.49
CA ARG A 773 76.13 21.83 10.89
C ARG A 773 77.40 21.14 11.41
N LYS A 774 77.25 20.01 12.11
CA LYS A 774 78.37 19.21 12.65
C LYS A 774 78.99 18.25 11.62
N GLY A 775 78.50 18.21 10.38
CA GLY A 775 78.99 17.32 9.33
C GLY A 775 78.63 15.84 9.53
N SER A 776 77.66 15.56 10.40
CA SER A 776 77.27 14.19 10.78
C SER A 776 76.15 13.59 9.92
N CYS A 777 75.61 14.37 8.97
CA CYS A 777 74.69 13.92 7.93
C CYS A 777 74.97 14.65 6.61
N SER A 778 74.59 14.04 5.47
CA SER A 778 74.70 14.67 4.15
C SER A 778 73.54 15.66 3.93
N LEU A 779 73.81 16.73 3.17
CA LEU A 779 72.79 17.73 2.82
C LEU A 779 71.59 17.08 2.11
N ALA A 780 71.84 16.19 1.15
CA ALA A 780 70.79 15.50 0.42
C ALA A 780 69.87 14.67 1.35
N ASN A 781 70.45 13.88 2.27
CA ASN A 781 69.65 13.06 3.20
C ASN A 781 68.95 13.92 4.25
N SER A 782 69.58 15.02 4.66
CA SER A 782 68.99 15.99 5.58
C SER A 782 67.73 16.63 4.99
N VAL A 783 67.76 17.03 3.71
CA VAL A 783 66.61 17.62 3.03
C VAL A 783 65.47 16.60 2.89
N ILE A 784 65.77 15.38 2.43
CA ILE A 784 64.76 14.31 2.30
C ILE A 784 64.11 13.97 3.66
N TYR A 785 64.90 13.96 4.73
CA TYR A 785 64.40 13.71 6.09
C TYR A 785 63.44 14.80 6.57
N ILE A 786 63.76 16.08 6.33
CA ILE A 786 62.89 17.20 6.70
C ILE A 786 61.60 17.18 5.88
N GLU A 787 61.69 16.89 4.56
CA GLU A 787 60.52 16.72 3.71
C GLU A 787 59.61 15.59 4.25
N LEU A 788 60.17 14.44 4.66
CA LEU A 788 59.36 13.37 5.27
C LEU A 788 58.70 13.82 6.57
N LEU A 789 59.41 14.52 7.47
CA LEU A 789 58.81 15.04 8.70
C LEU A 789 57.63 15.97 8.40
N GLY A 790 57.74 16.79 7.35
CA GLY A 790 56.64 17.64 6.87
C GLY A 790 55.46 16.84 6.35
N GLU A 791 55.68 15.75 5.61
CA GLU A 791 54.59 14.85 5.17
C GLU A 791 53.92 14.14 6.38
N LEU A 792 54.70 13.71 7.37
CA LEU A 792 54.17 13.12 8.62
C LEU A 792 53.36 14.12 9.46
N GLU A 793 53.75 15.40 9.47
CA GLU A 793 52.99 16.48 10.12
C GLU A 793 51.63 16.69 9.44
N LYS A 794 51.62 16.84 8.11
CA LYS A 794 50.38 16.99 7.32
C LYS A 794 49.42 15.82 7.49
N LEU A 795 49.94 14.59 7.60
CA LEU A 795 49.13 13.40 7.89
C LEU A 795 48.42 13.54 9.25
N GLY A 796 49.12 14.06 10.27
CA GLY A 796 48.54 14.38 11.57
C GLY A 796 47.42 15.42 11.46
N ASP A 797 47.62 16.48 10.69
CA ASP A 797 46.60 17.52 10.46
C ASP A 797 45.31 16.96 9.84
N HIS A 798 45.42 16.10 8.82
CA HIS A 798 44.25 15.47 8.19
C HIS A 798 43.53 14.49 9.13
N LEU A 799 44.27 13.71 9.93
CA LEU A 799 43.67 12.85 10.94
C LEU A 799 42.96 13.66 12.04
N SER A 800 43.55 14.77 12.48
CA SER A 800 42.96 15.68 13.47
C SER A 800 41.69 16.34 12.94
N ASN A 801 41.70 16.81 11.69
CA ASN A 801 40.52 17.35 11.00
C ASN A 801 39.33 16.37 11.01
N ILE A 802 39.58 15.07 10.80
CA ILE A 802 38.54 14.04 10.89
C ILE A 802 38.13 13.82 12.36
N ALA A 803 39.09 13.78 13.28
CA ALA A 803 38.85 13.62 14.72
C ALA A 803 37.98 14.73 15.31
N GLU A 804 38.16 15.99 14.87
CA GLU A 804 37.38 17.15 15.31
C GLU A 804 35.92 17.08 14.88
N ARG A 805 35.67 16.56 13.67
CA ARG A 805 34.32 16.43 13.11
C ARG A 805 33.61 15.16 13.60
N ALA A 806 34.36 14.12 13.95
CA ALA A 806 33.84 12.85 14.46
C ALA A 806 32.83 13.02 15.62
N PRO A 807 33.06 13.81 16.69
CA PRO A 807 32.07 14.00 17.74
C PRO A 807 30.78 14.67 17.26
N GLU A 808 30.82 15.59 16.29
CA GLU A 808 29.61 16.22 15.75
C GLU A 808 28.82 15.23 14.88
N ILE A 809 29.52 14.46 14.05
CA ILE A 809 28.98 13.31 13.31
C ILE A 809 28.34 12.34 14.30
N GLN A 810 29.03 11.97 15.38
CA GLN A 810 28.54 11.05 16.41
C GLN A 810 27.40 11.64 17.25
N LYS A 811 27.37 12.94 17.54
CA LYS A 811 26.26 13.59 18.24
C LYS A 811 24.94 13.41 17.47
N HIS A 812 25.01 13.36 16.15
CA HIS A 812 23.86 13.04 15.30
C HIS A 812 23.42 11.57 15.40
N TYR A 813 24.30 10.69 15.88
CA TYR A 813 24.00 9.31 16.26
C TYR A 813 23.61 9.14 17.73
N ILE A 814 24.10 10.01 18.63
CA ILE A 814 24.02 9.86 20.10
C ILE A 814 22.86 10.63 20.74
N ASN A 815 22.41 11.78 20.21
CA ASN A 815 21.29 12.51 20.80
C ASN A 815 19.96 11.78 20.53
N LEU A 816 19.75 10.76 21.37
CA LEU A 816 18.73 9.71 21.41
C LEU A 816 17.71 9.96 22.52
#